data_AF-A0A955E8S3-F1
#
_entry.id   AF-A0A955E8S3-F1
#
_cell.length_a   1.000
_cell.length_b   1.000
_cell.length_c   1.000
_cell.angle_alpha   90.00
_cell.angle_beta   90.00
_cell.angle_gamma   90.00
#
_symmetry.space_group_name_H-M   'P 1'
#
loop_
_entity.id
_entity.type
_entity.pdbx_description
1 polymer ?
#
loop_
_entity_poly.entity_id
_entity_poly.type
_entity_poly.pdbx_seq_one_letter_code
_entity_poly.pdbx_strand_id
1 'polypeptide(L)'
;MRPRVGLMQVLGVLVAASCALIAGVMILGAGRAMRAAPIADAPIDWADAAGWFGWTLLVAVGIGVIATAMALPAAWASRRMGAWWWAILCAPLMLPQYLIYASWGLLREPGTRLGATLEGAPTWVWQWAGYAQALGGLALWAMPIGAVIVGSAARRIDREALDALRMSGAGAIRRWRAQIGMVMPAILTSVCVVSMIMFGSAIPLHLARVQTYAVVVWRRVNESGWSPGAWMLALPLILIAAAAGVFMARRLIRACRLVASPGVERDLSGGRGSVVAAWLIWGMAVIVPTAVFASHGGVWHAITRIPAVFGDAIANSSVTALLVASGSAMIAIGTAAGMIAQSRWVRRLTLAGVYGWIVMAVVPGVLVGGALASAERWPGLAWLPDRMVLVMAHLARFGGVGAILGVLAHAVESEPLRDARRMLSGGGLVAWWRSAGRLQAGLILAAPVAGFALSLHEIEATVIAAPPGPGNLAEALLAKLHYLRDDELSAMGLALLASGILLGVIAGAMSTRSLRALRRGAPIALLAIAIFVIPACGRRDPEVALPIEVKAQFGGLKEKLQLVYPRCIDTDGKNLWIIDKSGWVSCATLDGEPVARWKLPNVEKGYPVGVTAGPDGLIYIADTHQHRVDVYRPTDDSAELVRTIGELGEGDGQFIYPTDVVIVPASDGVTPERIYVSEYGGNDRVSAFDADGAFLFSFGHAPDRAADGDVVLSRPQSMVFDSRRRELIVADAVDHRLGRFTLDGELIAWIGLADQTPGVGAGAFRYPYGLAMREDGSVAVAEYGGCRVQIIDPGTGEGLGIYGTAGRGEGQLVSPWGVAAVGRDLFVLDSGNNRVIRFRPERASVSSEGTGVASR
;
A
#
# COMPACT_ATOMS: atom_id res chain seq x y z
N MET A 1 21.54 3.65 50.82
CA MET A 1 21.24 3.79 49.38
C MET A 1 21.89 2.61 48.64
N ARG A 2 21.11 1.77 47.94
CA ARG A 2 21.60 0.62 47.15
C ARG A 2 21.11 0.78 45.72
N PRO A 3 21.88 0.33 44.70
CA PRO A 3 21.76 0.88 43.36
C PRO A 3 20.51 0.38 42.66
N ARG A 4 19.83 1.29 41.96
CA ARG A 4 18.71 1.02 41.05
C ARG A 4 19.25 0.26 39.84
N VAL A 5 19.42 -1.05 39.95
CA VAL A 5 19.81 -1.91 38.84
C VAL A 5 18.82 -3.07 38.79
N GLY A 6 17.93 -3.05 37.80
CA GLY A 6 16.92 -4.10 37.65
C GLY A 6 16.06 -3.92 36.41
N LEU A 7 15.80 -2.68 36.00
CA LEU A 7 15.07 -2.42 34.76
C LEU A 7 16.00 -2.41 33.54
N MET A 8 17.17 -1.73 33.62
CA MET A 8 18.11 -1.63 32.49
C MET A 8 18.77 -2.97 32.12
N GLN A 9 19.07 -3.83 33.07
CA GLN A 9 19.64 -5.16 32.78
C GLN A 9 18.60 -6.12 32.19
N VAL A 10 17.33 -6.02 32.61
CA VAL A 10 16.23 -6.81 32.02
C VAL A 10 15.88 -6.31 30.63
N LEU A 11 15.86 -4.99 30.42
CA LEU A 11 15.78 -4.40 29.08
C LEU A 11 16.96 -4.87 28.23
N GLY A 12 18.18 -4.87 28.77
CA GLY A 12 19.38 -5.31 28.07
C GLY A 12 19.33 -6.78 27.64
N VAL A 13 18.82 -7.69 28.47
CA VAL A 13 18.67 -9.11 28.12
C VAL A 13 17.54 -9.33 27.09
N LEU A 14 16.41 -8.63 27.22
CA LEU A 14 15.34 -8.70 26.24
C LEU A 14 15.76 -8.09 24.90
N VAL A 15 16.46 -6.96 24.91
CA VAL A 15 17.04 -6.33 23.72
C VAL A 15 18.08 -7.25 23.09
N ALA A 16 18.99 -7.85 23.87
CA ALA A 16 19.97 -8.79 23.34
C ALA A 16 19.33 -10.06 22.76
N ALA A 17 18.29 -10.61 23.40
CA ALA A 17 17.54 -11.76 22.88
C ALA A 17 16.74 -11.41 21.62
N SER A 18 16.14 -10.22 21.56
CA SER A 18 15.49 -9.69 20.36
C SER A 18 16.50 -9.43 19.25
N CYS A 19 17.67 -8.84 19.54
CA CYS A 19 18.76 -8.63 18.59
C CYS A 19 19.34 -9.95 18.08
N ALA A 20 19.47 -10.97 18.92
CA ALA A 20 19.95 -12.29 18.53
C ALA A 20 18.91 -13.06 17.69
N LEU A 21 17.61 -12.92 18.00
CA LEU A 21 16.52 -13.48 17.20
C LEU A 21 16.42 -12.78 15.85
N ILE A 22 16.53 -11.45 15.83
CA ILE A 22 16.63 -10.64 14.61
C ILE A 22 17.84 -11.11 13.82
N ALA A 23 19.04 -11.19 14.41
CA ALA A 23 20.25 -11.65 13.73
C ALA A 23 20.11 -13.09 13.17
N GLY A 24 19.49 -14.01 13.90
CA GLY A 24 19.24 -15.38 13.44
C GLY A 24 18.22 -15.46 12.31
N VAL A 25 17.17 -14.65 12.37
CA VAL A 25 16.23 -14.46 11.27
C VAL A 25 16.97 -13.90 10.04
N MET A 26 17.85 -12.95 10.25
CA MET A 26 18.54 -12.22 9.19
C MET A 26 19.62 -13.06 8.47
N ILE A 27 20.36 -13.92 9.19
CA ILE A 27 21.37 -14.83 8.59
C ILE A 27 20.70 -15.86 7.68
N LEU A 28 19.56 -16.41 8.10
CA LEU A 28 18.77 -17.37 7.29
C LEU A 28 18.05 -16.69 6.11
N GLY A 29 17.66 -15.42 6.28
CA GLY A 29 17.00 -14.61 5.25
C GLY A 29 17.94 -14.14 4.14
N ALA A 30 19.12 -13.63 4.50
CA ALA A 30 20.12 -13.15 3.55
C ALA A 30 20.59 -14.26 2.60
N GLY A 31 20.80 -15.48 3.12
CA GLY A 31 21.17 -16.64 2.31
C GLY A 31 20.09 -17.11 1.34
N ARG A 32 18.82 -16.74 1.55
CA ARG A 32 17.68 -17.08 0.67
C ARG A 32 17.25 -15.96 -0.25
N ALA A 33 17.34 -14.70 0.17
CA ALA A 33 17.15 -13.54 -0.70
C ALA A 33 18.14 -13.55 -1.87
N MET A 34 19.36 -14.04 -1.65
CA MET A 34 20.37 -14.28 -2.69
C MET A 34 20.08 -15.49 -3.61
N ARG A 35 19.12 -16.35 -3.25
CA ARG A 35 18.73 -17.57 -3.99
C ARG A 35 17.30 -17.52 -4.53
N ALA A 36 16.64 -16.36 -4.48
CA ALA A 36 15.27 -16.20 -4.96
C ALA A 36 15.27 -16.32 -6.50
N ALA A 37 15.32 -17.56 -6.98
CA ALA A 37 15.05 -17.90 -8.35
C ALA A 37 13.55 -17.69 -8.64
N PRO A 38 13.20 -17.49 -9.90
CA PRO A 38 11.85 -17.14 -10.27
C PRO A 38 10.95 -18.35 -10.40
N ILE A 39 9.69 -18.18 -9.98
CA ILE A 39 8.65 -19.17 -10.17
C ILE A 39 8.03 -18.93 -11.55
N ALA A 40 8.68 -19.43 -12.59
CA ALA A 40 8.14 -19.46 -13.95
C ALA A 40 6.91 -20.39 -14.03
N ASP A 41 6.33 -20.58 -15.22
CA ASP A 41 5.24 -21.51 -15.54
C ASP A 41 5.52 -23.01 -15.24
N ALA A 42 6.54 -23.29 -14.45
CA ALA A 42 6.83 -24.61 -13.90
C ALA A 42 5.69 -25.08 -12.97
N PRO A 43 5.52 -26.41 -12.83
CA PRO A 43 4.68 -26.98 -11.76
C PRO A 43 5.12 -26.42 -10.41
N ILE A 44 4.15 -26.22 -9.49
CA ILE A 44 4.42 -25.67 -8.15
C ILE A 44 5.53 -26.48 -7.50
N ASP A 45 6.69 -25.87 -7.32
CA ASP A 45 7.74 -26.46 -6.49
C ASP A 45 7.33 -26.31 -5.02
N TRP A 46 6.75 -27.39 -4.50
CA TRP A 46 6.29 -27.44 -3.13
C TRP A 46 7.43 -27.38 -2.11
N ALA A 47 8.67 -27.70 -2.49
CA ALA A 47 9.83 -27.58 -1.61
C ALA A 47 10.20 -26.10 -1.44
N ASP A 48 10.24 -25.33 -2.53
CA ASP A 48 10.45 -23.89 -2.49
C ASP A 48 9.30 -23.15 -1.81
N ALA A 49 8.05 -23.54 -2.10
CA ALA A 49 6.86 -23.02 -1.43
C ALA A 49 6.93 -23.26 0.09
N ALA A 50 7.31 -24.47 0.53
CA ALA A 50 7.53 -24.79 1.94
C ALA A 50 8.69 -23.99 2.55
N GLY A 51 9.74 -23.72 1.77
CA GLY A 51 10.84 -22.84 2.14
C GLY A 51 10.39 -21.41 2.46
N TRP A 52 9.65 -20.79 1.53
CA TRP A 52 9.05 -19.46 1.69
C TRP A 52 8.05 -19.40 2.83
N PHE A 53 7.28 -20.46 3.01
CA PHE A 53 6.35 -20.62 4.12
C PHE A 53 7.09 -20.58 5.47
N GLY A 54 8.12 -21.43 5.64
CA GLY A 54 8.92 -21.48 6.86
C GLY A 54 9.65 -20.17 7.16
N TRP A 55 10.13 -19.50 6.11
CA TRP A 55 10.72 -18.16 6.22
C TRP A 55 9.73 -17.13 6.76
N THR A 56 8.54 -17.07 6.16
CA THR A 56 7.47 -16.15 6.57
C THR A 56 7.05 -16.39 8.01
N LEU A 57 6.95 -17.67 8.41
CA LEU A 57 6.62 -18.06 9.77
C LEU A 57 7.65 -17.52 10.76
N LEU A 58 8.93 -17.67 10.44
CA LEU A 58 10.03 -17.23 11.28
C LEU A 58 10.08 -15.69 11.41
N VAL A 59 9.86 -14.95 10.31
CA VAL A 59 9.75 -13.48 10.36
C VAL A 59 8.56 -13.05 11.23
N ALA A 60 7.40 -13.66 11.02
CA ALA A 60 6.19 -13.35 11.75
C ALA A 60 6.33 -13.65 13.26
N VAL A 61 6.95 -14.78 13.62
CA VAL A 61 7.30 -15.11 15.00
C VAL A 61 8.31 -14.12 15.59
N GLY A 62 9.30 -13.70 14.80
CA GLY A 62 10.24 -12.64 15.18
C GLY A 62 9.53 -11.36 15.60
N ILE A 63 8.63 -10.86 14.74
CA ILE A 63 7.81 -9.66 15.04
C ILE A 63 6.95 -9.91 16.28
N GLY A 64 6.31 -11.08 16.39
CA GLY A 64 5.50 -11.45 17.54
C GLY A 64 6.25 -11.40 18.87
N VAL A 65 7.46 -11.96 18.91
CA VAL A 65 8.33 -11.92 20.10
C VAL A 65 8.73 -10.50 20.45
N ILE A 66 9.17 -9.71 19.47
CA ILE A 66 9.61 -8.31 19.69
C ILE A 66 8.43 -7.46 20.19
N ALA A 67 7.27 -7.54 19.52
CA ALA A 67 6.06 -6.82 19.90
C ALA A 67 5.59 -7.20 21.32
N THR A 68 5.58 -8.49 21.67
CA THR A 68 5.22 -8.94 23.01
C THR A 68 6.24 -8.51 24.07
N ALA A 69 7.54 -8.49 23.75
CA ALA A 69 8.56 -7.98 24.66
C ALA A 69 8.37 -6.47 24.92
N MET A 70 8.15 -5.69 23.85
CA MET A 70 7.80 -4.27 23.93
C MET A 70 6.48 -4.05 24.68
N ALA A 71 5.57 -5.02 24.69
CA ALA A 71 4.28 -4.95 25.36
C ALA A 71 4.36 -5.06 26.89
N LEU A 72 5.37 -5.73 27.44
CA LEU A 72 5.46 -6.04 28.87
C LEU A 72 5.39 -4.81 29.79
N PRO A 73 6.10 -3.69 29.51
CA PRO A 73 5.99 -2.48 30.33
C PRO A 73 4.57 -1.92 30.36
N ALA A 74 3.88 -1.86 29.21
CA ALA A 74 2.52 -1.35 29.13
C ALA A 74 1.50 -2.29 29.77
N ALA A 75 1.70 -3.60 29.65
CA ALA A 75 0.94 -4.62 30.36
C ALA A 75 1.05 -4.43 31.88
N TRP A 76 2.25 -4.17 32.41
CA TRP A 76 2.47 -3.95 33.84
C TRP A 76 1.95 -2.59 34.31
N ALA A 77 2.13 -1.54 33.51
CA ALA A 77 1.57 -0.22 33.75
C ALA A 77 0.04 -0.26 33.88
N SER A 78 -0.61 -1.14 33.13
CA SER A 78 -2.06 -1.31 33.18
C SER A 78 -2.59 -1.66 34.58
N ARG A 79 -1.81 -2.28 35.47
CA ARG A 79 -2.25 -2.58 36.86
C ARG A 79 -2.51 -1.33 37.70
N ARG A 80 -1.91 -0.19 37.33
CA ARG A 80 -2.11 1.11 38.00
C ARG A 80 -3.06 2.02 37.26
N MET A 81 -3.04 1.94 35.95
CA MET A 81 -3.73 2.91 35.11
C MET A 81 -5.21 2.57 35.00
N GLY A 82 -6.04 3.61 34.86
CA GLY A 82 -7.48 3.46 34.66
C GLY A 82 -7.82 2.84 33.31
N ALA A 83 -9.09 2.65 33.03
CA ALA A 83 -9.53 2.06 31.76
C ALA A 83 -9.17 2.93 30.52
N TRP A 84 -8.96 4.24 30.70
CA TRP A 84 -8.50 5.16 29.64
C TRP A 84 -7.11 4.81 29.10
N TRP A 85 -6.29 4.09 29.87
CA TRP A 85 -4.97 3.62 29.44
C TRP A 85 -5.01 2.79 28.18
N TRP A 86 -5.99 1.88 28.10
CA TRP A 86 -6.15 1.00 26.95
C TRP A 86 -6.44 1.76 25.67
N ALA A 87 -7.14 2.88 25.77
CA ALA A 87 -7.47 3.71 24.63
C ALA A 87 -6.25 4.38 24.00
N ILE A 88 -5.41 5.00 24.84
CA ILE A 88 -4.20 5.66 24.38
C ILE A 88 -3.21 4.63 23.88
N LEU A 89 -3.08 3.50 24.60
CA LEU A 89 -2.19 2.42 24.21
C LEU A 89 -2.53 1.84 22.84
N CYS A 90 -3.82 1.77 22.48
CA CYS A 90 -4.28 1.26 21.19
C CYS A 90 -4.24 2.30 20.06
N ALA A 91 -3.88 3.57 20.31
CA ALA A 91 -3.79 4.59 19.27
C ALA A 91 -2.91 4.19 18.06
N PRO A 92 -1.76 3.50 18.21
CA PRO A 92 -0.96 3.04 17.07
C PRO A 92 -1.70 2.09 16.12
N LEU A 93 -2.66 1.30 16.63
CA LEU A 93 -3.45 0.38 15.79
C LEU A 93 -4.44 1.11 14.89
N MET A 94 -4.72 2.39 15.17
CA MET A 94 -5.58 3.24 14.34
C MET A 94 -4.80 3.90 13.18
N LEU A 95 -3.50 3.57 13.06
CA LEU A 95 -2.62 4.07 12.02
C LEU A 95 -2.39 2.99 10.96
N PRO A 96 -2.16 3.38 9.69
CA PRO A 96 -1.68 2.47 8.68
C PRO A 96 -0.37 1.80 9.10
N GLN A 97 -0.32 0.46 8.97
CA GLN A 97 0.84 -0.36 9.36
C GLN A 97 2.15 0.11 8.72
N TYR A 98 2.09 0.53 7.45
CA TYR A 98 3.25 0.94 6.68
C TYR A 98 3.75 2.34 7.04
N LEU A 99 2.93 3.22 7.63
CA LEU A 99 3.37 4.59 7.95
C LEU A 99 4.37 4.63 9.10
N ILE A 100 4.21 3.77 10.11
CA ILE A 100 5.18 3.68 11.21
C ILE A 100 6.54 3.30 10.62
N TYR A 101 6.60 2.25 9.80
CA TYR A 101 7.83 1.88 9.11
C TYR A 101 8.36 2.99 8.18
N ALA A 102 7.50 3.58 7.34
CA ALA A 102 7.90 4.63 6.39
C ALA A 102 8.57 5.81 7.10
N SER A 103 8.00 6.28 8.21
CA SER A 103 8.58 7.36 9.01
C SER A 103 9.96 7.03 9.57
N TRP A 104 10.19 5.80 10.03
CA TRP A 104 11.51 5.35 10.47
C TRP A 104 12.47 5.22 9.28
N GLY A 105 11.95 4.89 8.09
CA GLY A 105 12.69 4.84 6.83
C GLY A 105 13.25 6.20 6.41
N LEU A 106 12.49 7.28 6.58
CA LEU A 106 12.92 8.66 6.28
C LEU A 106 14.21 9.05 7.02
N LEU A 107 14.46 8.47 8.19
CA LEU A 107 15.71 8.71 8.94
C LEU A 107 16.96 8.17 8.23
N ARG A 108 16.83 7.35 7.18
CA ARG A 108 17.97 6.85 6.38
C ARG A 108 18.20 7.67 5.12
N GLU A 109 17.35 8.65 4.83
CA GLU A 109 17.50 9.43 3.60
C GLU A 109 18.82 10.21 3.57
N PRO A 110 19.37 10.44 2.37
CA PRO A 110 20.50 11.35 2.17
C PRO A 110 20.25 12.69 2.88
N GLY A 111 21.26 13.22 3.58
CA GLY A 111 21.15 14.45 4.36
C GLY A 111 20.71 14.29 5.82
N THR A 112 20.28 13.10 6.24
CA THR A 112 20.05 12.79 7.66
C THR A 112 21.33 12.28 8.34
N ARG A 113 21.45 12.42 9.68
CA ARG A 113 22.63 11.91 10.42
C ARG A 113 22.82 10.40 10.24
N LEU A 114 21.74 9.64 10.23
CA LEU A 114 21.81 8.18 10.04
C LEU A 114 22.08 7.82 8.57
N GLY A 115 21.50 8.54 7.61
CA GLY A 115 21.86 8.44 6.19
C GLY A 115 23.34 8.68 5.94
N ALA A 116 23.90 9.78 6.45
CA ALA A 116 25.32 10.12 6.33
C ALA A 116 26.25 9.05 6.96
N THR A 117 25.84 8.43 8.07
CA THR A 117 26.61 7.31 8.65
C THR A 117 26.54 6.02 7.84
N LEU A 118 25.47 5.84 7.04
CA LEU A 118 25.27 4.66 6.22
C LEU A 118 25.84 4.82 4.80
N GLU A 119 26.02 6.05 4.32
CA GLU A 119 26.46 6.37 2.95
C GLU A 119 27.80 5.70 2.55
N GLY A 120 28.73 5.55 3.49
CA GLY A 120 29.99 4.80 3.29
C GLY A 120 29.96 3.33 3.71
N ALA A 121 28.81 2.80 4.14
CA ALA A 121 28.71 1.44 4.66
C ALA A 121 28.47 0.42 3.52
N PRO A 122 28.98 -0.82 3.66
CA PRO A 122 28.69 -1.88 2.71
C PRO A 122 27.19 -2.08 2.46
N THR A 123 26.81 -2.46 1.24
CA THR A 123 25.40 -2.66 0.83
C THR A 123 24.60 -3.58 1.77
N TRP A 124 25.25 -4.59 2.36
CA TRP A 124 24.61 -5.44 3.37
C TRP A 124 24.22 -4.63 4.61
N VAL A 125 25.04 -3.72 5.13
CA VAL A 125 24.69 -2.87 6.29
C VAL A 125 23.45 -2.02 6.01
N TRP A 126 23.35 -1.47 4.80
CA TRP A 126 22.18 -0.72 4.33
C TRP A 126 20.91 -1.57 4.33
N GLN A 127 20.99 -2.79 3.80
CA GLN A 127 19.87 -3.74 3.81
C GLN A 127 19.49 -4.13 5.24
N TRP A 128 20.46 -4.35 6.13
CA TRP A 128 20.24 -4.66 7.53
C TRP A 128 19.51 -3.54 8.27
N ALA A 129 19.88 -2.28 8.02
CA ALA A 129 19.20 -1.11 8.59
C ALA A 129 17.73 -1.06 8.13
N GLY A 130 17.47 -1.29 6.83
CA GLY A 130 16.12 -1.35 6.29
C GLY A 130 15.25 -2.44 6.93
N TYR A 131 15.77 -3.66 7.04
CA TYR A 131 15.05 -4.77 7.68
C TYR A 131 14.80 -4.54 9.16
N ALA A 132 15.78 -4.05 9.91
CA ALA A 132 15.63 -3.77 11.33
C ALA A 132 14.55 -2.70 11.59
N GLN A 133 14.50 -1.66 10.77
CA GLN A 133 13.46 -0.63 10.84
C GLN A 133 12.08 -1.16 10.48
N ALA A 134 11.97 -2.03 9.46
CA ALA A 134 10.71 -2.65 9.10
C ALA A 134 10.14 -3.54 10.21
N LEU A 135 10.96 -4.47 10.71
CA LEU A 135 10.55 -5.38 11.79
C LEU A 135 10.24 -4.60 13.08
N GLY A 136 11.06 -3.59 13.39
CA GLY A 136 10.85 -2.71 14.54
C GLY A 136 9.58 -1.88 14.43
N GLY A 137 9.32 -1.27 13.27
CA GLY A 137 8.12 -0.48 13.00
C GLY A 137 6.84 -1.31 13.08
N LEU A 138 6.84 -2.50 12.49
CA LEU A 138 5.71 -3.44 12.58
C LEU A 138 5.51 -3.96 14.01
N ALA A 139 6.59 -4.21 14.75
CA ALA A 139 6.49 -4.60 16.15
C ALA A 139 5.94 -3.47 17.04
N LEU A 140 6.32 -2.22 16.79
CA LEU A 140 5.77 -1.04 17.47
C LEU A 140 4.27 -0.89 17.17
N TRP A 141 3.85 -1.11 15.92
CA TRP A 141 2.44 -1.12 15.54
C TRP A 141 1.66 -2.23 16.26
N ALA A 142 2.21 -3.44 16.35
CA ALA A 142 1.51 -4.61 16.89
C ALA A 142 1.58 -4.75 18.42
N MET A 143 2.52 -4.06 19.08
CA MET A 143 2.74 -4.09 20.54
C MET A 143 1.44 -3.89 21.36
N PRO A 144 0.52 -2.97 21.00
CA PRO A 144 -0.72 -2.77 21.77
C PRO A 144 -1.57 -4.03 21.90
N ILE A 145 -1.60 -4.89 20.87
CA ILE A 145 -2.31 -6.18 20.89
C ILE A 145 -1.74 -7.07 22.00
N GLY A 146 -0.41 -7.17 22.05
CA GLY A 146 0.25 -7.93 23.09
C GLY A 146 0.05 -7.34 24.48
N ALA A 147 0.03 -6.01 24.60
CA ALA A 147 -0.14 -5.35 25.88
C ALA A 147 -1.53 -5.56 26.46
N VAL A 148 -2.57 -5.62 25.61
CA VAL A 148 -3.94 -5.97 26.01
C VAL A 148 -4.02 -7.42 26.50
N ILE A 149 -3.43 -8.37 25.77
CA ILE A 149 -3.46 -9.79 26.14
C ILE A 149 -2.72 -10.03 27.46
N VAL A 150 -1.45 -9.59 27.53
CA VAL A 150 -0.59 -9.83 28.70
C VAL A 150 -1.09 -8.99 29.88
N GLY A 151 -1.47 -7.73 29.69
CA GLY A 151 -1.92 -6.87 30.77
C GLY A 151 -3.25 -7.30 31.38
N SER A 152 -4.14 -7.90 30.59
CA SER A 152 -5.37 -8.54 31.10
C SER A 152 -5.08 -9.73 32.03
N ALA A 153 -3.99 -10.46 31.80
CA ALA A 153 -3.53 -11.50 32.71
C ALA A 153 -2.79 -10.90 33.90
N ALA A 154 -1.93 -9.91 33.66
CA ALA A 154 -1.17 -9.22 34.69
C ALA A 154 -2.08 -8.60 35.74
N ARG A 155 -3.19 -7.98 35.35
CA ARG A 155 -4.22 -7.41 36.27
C ARG A 155 -4.87 -8.43 37.20
N ARG A 156 -4.83 -9.72 36.89
CA ARG A 156 -5.42 -10.78 37.71
C ARG A 156 -4.50 -11.34 38.78
N ILE A 157 -3.21 -11.02 38.71
CA ILE A 157 -2.26 -11.47 39.74
C ILE A 157 -2.72 -10.87 41.07
N ASP A 158 -2.93 -11.75 42.03
CA ASP A 158 -3.42 -11.38 43.35
C ASP A 158 -2.46 -10.41 44.03
N ARG A 159 -3.00 -9.42 44.73
CA ARG A 159 -2.19 -8.40 45.38
C ARG A 159 -1.33 -9.03 46.48
N GLU A 160 -1.91 -9.97 47.22
CA GLU A 160 -1.25 -10.72 48.28
C GLU A 160 -0.06 -11.53 47.75
N ALA A 161 -0.19 -12.14 46.57
CA ALA A 161 0.91 -12.88 45.94
C ALA A 161 2.10 -11.97 45.58
N LEU A 162 1.82 -10.73 45.15
CA LEU A 162 2.87 -9.75 44.85
C LEU A 162 3.50 -9.19 46.12
N ASP A 163 2.72 -8.95 47.16
CA ASP A 163 3.22 -8.47 48.45
C ASP A 163 4.04 -9.55 49.16
N ALA A 164 3.62 -10.82 49.11
CA ALA A 164 4.42 -11.96 49.55
C ALA A 164 5.77 -12.05 48.82
N LEU A 165 5.78 -11.87 47.48
CA LEU A 165 7.03 -11.81 46.71
C LEU A 165 7.93 -10.65 47.14
N ARG A 166 7.37 -9.49 47.51
CA ARG A 166 8.15 -8.35 48.02
C ARG A 166 8.72 -8.61 49.40
N MET A 167 7.95 -9.25 50.28
CA MET A 167 8.32 -9.59 51.65
C MET A 167 9.29 -10.79 51.75
N SER A 168 9.32 -11.67 50.75
CA SER A 168 10.16 -12.88 50.71
C SER A 168 11.69 -12.65 50.75
N GLY A 169 12.18 -11.41 50.78
CA GLY A 169 13.60 -11.08 50.69
C GLY A 169 14.25 -11.39 49.34
N ALA A 170 13.48 -11.91 48.37
CA ALA A 170 13.98 -12.30 47.06
C ALA A 170 14.56 -11.10 46.28
N GLY A 171 15.73 -11.31 45.66
CA GLY A 171 16.36 -10.35 44.76
C GLY A 171 15.47 -9.95 43.58
N ALA A 172 15.74 -8.79 42.97
CA ALA A 172 14.90 -8.21 41.90
C ALA A 172 14.65 -9.17 40.72
N ILE A 173 15.67 -9.93 40.31
CA ILE A 173 15.59 -10.90 39.20
C ILE A 173 14.67 -12.07 39.55
N ARG A 174 14.75 -12.62 40.77
CA ARG A 174 13.92 -13.75 41.20
C ARG A 174 12.44 -13.32 41.29
N ARG A 175 12.17 -12.11 41.80
CA ARG A 175 10.81 -11.53 41.81
C ARG A 175 10.27 -11.31 40.40
N TRP A 176 11.09 -10.78 39.50
CA TRP A 176 10.71 -10.60 38.10
C TRP A 176 10.41 -11.93 37.40
N ARG A 177 11.27 -12.95 37.56
CA ARG A 177 11.04 -14.29 37.01
C ARG A 177 9.73 -14.91 37.52
N ALA A 178 9.44 -14.77 38.81
CA ALA A 178 8.17 -15.26 39.37
C ALA A 178 6.96 -14.54 38.76
N GLN A 179 7.00 -13.21 38.65
CA GLN A 179 5.94 -12.41 38.03
C GLN A 179 5.72 -12.74 36.55
N ILE A 180 6.80 -12.94 35.78
CA ILE A 180 6.73 -13.38 34.39
C ILE A 180 6.18 -14.81 34.30
N GLY A 181 6.58 -15.70 35.20
CA GLY A 181 6.04 -17.06 35.29
C GLY A 181 4.52 -17.07 35.49
N MET A 182 3.98 -16.17 36.31
CA MET A 182 2.54 -16.03 36.56
C MET A 182 1.73 -15.65 35.30
N VAL A 183 2.35 -15.01 34.31
CA VAL A 183 1.67 -14.60 33.06
C VAL A 183 2.18 -15.31 31.82
N MET A 184 3.07 -16.29 31.97
CA MET A 184 3.71 -16.97 30.82
C MET A 184 2.70 -17.48 29.79
N PRO A 185 1.55 -18.08 30.17
CA PRO A 185 0.53 -18.49 29.19
C PRO A 185 -0.02 -17.32 28.36
N ALA A 186 -0.14 -16.13 28.95
CA ALA A 186 -0.59 -14.93 28.25
C ALA A 186 0.49 -14.34 27.34
N ILE A 187 1.77 -14.41 27.76
CA ILE A 187 2.91 -14.04 26.91
C ILE A 187 2.94 -14.94 25.66
N LEU A 188 2.87 -16.26 25.83
CA LEU A 188 2.84 -17.20 24.70
C LEU A 188 1.62 -16.97 23.80
N THR A 189 0.44 -16.72 24.39
CA THR A 189 -0.76 -16.37 23.63
C THR A 189 -0.55 -15.08 22.82
N SER A 190 0.08 -14.07 23.42
CA SER A 190 0.39 -12.81 22.74
C SER A 190 1.34 -13.02 21.57
N VAL A 191 2.45 -13.78 21.76
CA VAL A 191 3.39 -14.06 20.67
C VAL A 191 2.65 -14.75 19.54
N CYS A 192 1.88 -15.81 19.83
CA CYS A 192 1.13 -16.52 18.79
C CYS A 192 0.15 -15.59 18.05
N VAL A 193 -0.66 -14.81 18.75
CA VAL A 193 -1.66 -13.93 18.12
C VAL A 193 -1.00 -12.88 17.23
N VAL A 194 0.03 -12.18 17.71
CA VAL A 194 0.73 -11.17 16.90
C VAL A 194 1.42 -11.83 15.70
N SER A 195 2.07 -12.97 15.92
CA SER A 195 2.72 -13.71 14.82
C SER A 195 1.72 -14.08 13.74
N MET A 196 0.52 -14.52 14.09
CA MET A 196 -0.48 -14.90 13.08
C MET A 196 -1.00 -13.72 12.27
N ILE A 197 -1.20 -12.56 12.92
CA ILE A 197 -1.58 -11.32 12.21
C ILE A 197 -0.47 -10.91 11.24
N MET A 198 0.79 -11.00 11.65
CA MET A 198 1.95 -10.66 10.80
C MET A 198 2.18 -11.70 9.69
N PHE A 199 1.89 -12.97 9.95
CA PHE A 199 2.00 -14.05 8.96
C PHE A 199 1.06 -13.82 7.77
N GLY A 200 -0.12 -13.26 8.02
CA GLY A 200 -1.09 -12.91 6.99
C GLY A 200 -0.82 -11.57 6.31
N SER A 201 0.16 -10.77 6.75
CA SER A 201 0.42 -9.45 6.20
C SER A 201 1.32 -9.53 4.97
N ALA A 202 0.83 -9.03 3.82
CA ALA A 202 1.53 -9.13 2.55
C ALA A 202 2.22 -7.81 2.17
N ILE A 203 1.50 -6.69 2.26
CA ILE A 203 1.94 -5.42 1.69
C ILE A 203 3.00 -4.71 2.53
N PRO A 204 2.86 -4.55 3.87
CA PRO A 204 3.89 -3.93 4.69
C PRO A 204 5.23 -4.69 4.65
N LEU A 205 5.20 -6.03 4.61
CA LEU A 205 6.40 -6.85 4.48
C LEU A 205 7.02 -6.75 3.08
N HIS A 206 6.18 -6.69 2.03
CA HIS A 206 6.66 -6.44 0.67
C HIS A 206 7.35 -5.06 0.53
N LEU A 207 6.74 -4.01 1.08
CA LEU A 207 7.33 -2.66 1.11
C LEU A 207 8.65 -2.59 1.87
N ALA A 208 8.81 -3.45 2.87
CA ALA A 208 10.07 -3.65 3.59
C ALA A 208 11.11 -4.48 2.81
N ARG A 209 10.83 -4.83 1.55
CA ARG A 209 11.64 -5.76 0.73
C ARG A 209 11.85 -7.11 1.41
N VAL A 210 10.93 -7.52 2.28
CA VAL A 210 10.87 -8.86 2.88
C VAL A 210 9.99 -9.71 1.98
N GLN A 211 10.62 -10.59 1.20
CA GLN A 211 9.88 -11.58 0.41
C GLN A 211 9.18 -12.56 1.37
N THR A 212 7.87 -12.73 1.22
CA THR A 212 7.05 -13.64 2.03
C THR A 212 6.24 -14.58 1.15
N TYR A 213 5.69 -15.63 1.76
CA TYR A 213 4.81 -16.57 1.08
C TYR A 213 3.57 -15.89 0.49
N ALA A 214 3.02 -14.89 1.19
CA ALA A 214 1.90 -14.11 0.69
C ALA A 214 2.28 -13.29 -0.56
N VAL A 215 3.51 -12.77 -0.63
CA VAL A 215 4.05 -12.11 -1.82
C VAL A 215 4.23 -13.08 -2.97
N VAL A 216 4.70 -14.31 -2.70
CA VAL A 216 4.81 -15.37 -3.72
C VAL A 216 3.44 -15.69 -4.32
N VAL A 217 2.41 -15.86 -3.48
CA VAL A 217 1.04 -16.07 -3.94
C VAL A 217 0.53 -14.86 -4.74
N TRP A 218 0.76 -13.65 -4.23
CA TRP A 218 0.35 -12.42 -4.91
C TRP A 218 1.02 -12.24 -6.27
N ARG A 219 2.31 -12.54 -6.39
CA ARG A 219 3.05 -12.53 -7.66
C ARG A 219 2.42 -13.51 -8.66
N ARG A 220 2.15 -14.75 -8.23
CA ARG A 220 1.49 -15.75 -9.09
C ARG A 220 0.11 -15.31 -9.56
N VAL A 221 -0.65 -14.64 -8.69
CA VAL A 221 -1.94 -14.04 -9.04
C VAL A 221 -1.77 -12.89 -10.03
N ASN A 222 -0.75 -12.06 -9.86
CA ASN A 222 -0.50 -10.94 -10.76
C ASN A 222 -0.09 -11.43 -12.16
N GLU A 223 0.58 -12.57 -12.26
CA GLU A 223 1.01 -13.20 -13.52
C GLU A 223 -0.12 -13.99 -14.22
N SER A 224 -0.90 -14.78 -13.47
CA SER A 224 -1.86 -15.75 -14.03
C SER A 224 -3.33 -15.45 -13.72
N GLY A 225 -3.61 -14.35 -13.03
CA GLY A 225 -4.90 -14.09 -12.39
C GLY A 225 -5.21 -15.08 -11.27
N TRP A 226 -6.45 -15.03 -10.77
CA TRP A 226 -6.98 -15.99 -9.78
C TRP A 226 -7.32 -17.35 -10.42
N SER A 227 -6.30 -18.03 -10.94
CA SER A 227 -6.41 -19.38 -11.53
C SER A 227 -6.57 -20.46 -10.45
N PRO A 228 -7.03 -21.69 -10.79
CA PRO A 228 -7.06 -22.81 -9.85
C PRO A 228 -5.70 -23.09 -9.20
N GLY A 229 -4.61 -22.95 -9.97
CA GLY A 229 -3.24 -23.10 -9.45
C GLY A 229 -2.88 -22.04 -8.41
N ALA A 230 -3.28 -20.78 -8.61
CA ALA A 230 -3.07 -19.72 -7.62
C ALA A 230 -3.85 -20.00 -6.31
N TRP A 231 -5.07 -20.51 -6.40
CA TRP A 231 -5.85 -20.92 -5.23
C TRP A 231 -5.25 -22.13 -4.50
N MET A 232 -4.70 -23.11 -5.24
CA MET A 232 -3.98 -24.24 -4.65
C MET A 232 -2.73 -23.78 -3.90
N LEU A 233 -1.96 -22.84 -4.46
CA LEU A 233 -0.80 -22.24 -3.79
C LEU A 233 -1.21 -21.44 -2.54
N ALA A 234 -2.37 -20.78 -2.55
CA ALA A 234 -2.91 -20.06 -1.40
C ALA A 234 -3.47 -20.96 -0.30
N LEU A 235 -3.85 -22.21 -0.62
CA LEU A 235 -4.58 -23.10 0.29
C LEU A 235 -3.89 -23.34 1.64
N PRO A 236 -2.56 -23.60 1.73
CA PRO A 236 -1.88 -23.76 3.02
C PRO A 236 -2.04 -22.53 3.93
N LEU A 237 -1.95 -21.33 3.34
CA LEU A 237 -2.10 -20.05 4.05
C LEU A 237 -3.53 -19.89 4.59
N ILE A 238 -4.54 -20.26 3.80
CA ILE A 238 -5.96 -20.24 4.20
C ILE A 238 -6.22 -21.23 5.33
N LEU A 239 -5.75 -22.48 5.22
CA LEU A 239 -5.99 -23.52 6.23
C LEU A 239 -5.36 -23.17 7.57
N ILE A 240 -4.15 -22.61 7.56
CA ILE A 240 -3.46 -22.18 8.77
C ILE A 240 -4.12 -20.95 9.37
N ALA A 241 -4.51 -19.97 8.56
CA ALA A 241 -5.29 -18.83 9.03
C ALA A 241 -6.62 -19.27 9.66
N ALA A 242 -7.29 -20.27 9.10
CA ALA A 242 -8.50 -20.85 9.66
C ALA A 242 -8.23 -21.55 11.01
N ALA A 243 -7.24 -22.44 11.08
CA ALA A 243 -6.88 -23.12 12.33
C ALA A 243 -6.46 -22.12 13.42
N ALA A 244 -5.63 -21.13 13.06
CA ALA A 244 -5.19 -20.05 13.93
C ALA A 244 -6.37 -19.17 14.39
N GLY A 245 -7.28 -18.82 13.49
CA GLY A 245 -8.48 -18.05 13.79
C GLY A 245 -9.40 -18.77 14.77
N VAL A 246 -9.59 -20.08 14.61
CA VAL A 246 -10.35 -20.90 15.57
C VAL A 246 -9.66 -20.94 16.94
N PHE A 247 -8.33 -21.13 16.97
CA PHE A 247 -7.55 -21.09 18.22
C PHE A 247 -7.66 -19.74 18.92
N MET A 248 -7.51 -18.64 18.16
CA MET A 248 -7.62 -17.28 18.65
C MET A 248 -9.02 -16.99 19.18
N ALA A 249 -10.07 -17.35 18.44
CA ALA A 249 -11.47 -17.21 18.87
C ALA A 249 -11.72 -17.90 20.22
N ARG A 250 -11.25 -19.15 20.38
CA ARG A 250 -11.35 -19.89 21.67
C ARG A 250 -10.70 -19.14 22.82
N ARG A 251 -9.47 -18.66 22.63
CA ARG A 251 -8.70 -17.95 23.65
C ARG A 251 -9.34 -16.61 24.02
N LEU A 252 -9.76 -15.85 23.01
CA LEU A 252 -10.27 -14.51 23.19
C LEU A 252 -11.67 -14.50 23.82
N ILE A 253 -12.55 -15.40 23.40
CA ILE A 253 -13.89 -15.57 24.03
C ILE A 253 -13.73 -15.97 25.50
N ARG A 254 -12.78 -16.86 25.82
CA ARG A 254 -12.48 -17.23 27.22
C ARG A 254 -11.96 -16.02 28.01
N ALA A 255 -11.06 -15.23 27.42
CA ALA A 255 -10.54 -14.01 28.03
C ALA A 255 -11.64 -12.97 28.30
N CYS A 256 -12.58 -12.75 27.37
CA CYS A 256 -13.70 -11.82 27.56
C CYS A 256 -14.57 -12.20 28.76
N ARG A 257 -14.92 -13.49 28.91
CA ARG A 257 -15.68 -13.98 30.09
C ARG A 257 -14.97 -13.72 31.40
N LEU A 258 -13.64 -13.79 31.38
CA LEU A 258 -12.80 -13.57 32.54
C LEU A 258 -12.65 -12.08 32.88
N VAL A 259 -12.77 -11.15 31.92
CA VAL A 259 -12.70 -9.68 32.16
C VAL A 259 -13.91 -9.17 32.96
N ALA A 260 -15.02 -9.91 32.93
CA ALA A 260 -16.27 -9.58 33.61
C ALA A 260 -16.29 -9.85 35.12
N SER A 261 -15.25 -10.44 35.70
CA SER A 261 -15.19 -10.73 37.13
C SER A 261 -15.05 -9.44 37.94
N PRO A 262 -15.99 -9.10 38.85
CA PRO A 262 -15.83 -7.97 39.76
C PRO A 262 -14.67 -8.24 40.73
N GLY A 263 -13.82 -7.23 41.01
CA GLY A 263 -12.82 -7.31 42.08
C GLY A 263 -11.36 -7.03 41.72
N VAL A 264 -11.04 -6.52 40.53
CA VAL A 264 -9.64 -6.10 40.25
C VAL A 264 -9.34 -4.76 40.90
N GLU A 265 -8.88 -4.77 42.15
CA GLU A 265 -8.35 -3.57 42.80
C GLU A 265 -7.12 -3.03 42.08
N ARG A 266 -7.02 -1.70 41.97
CA ARG A 266 -5.84 -1.07 41.38
C ARG A 266 -4.65 -1.22 42.33
N ASP A 267 -3.58 -1.82 41.83
CA ASP A 267 -2.36 -1.99 42.60
C ASP A 267 -1.46 -0.75 42.46
N LEU A 268 -1.66 0.22 43.36
CA LEU A 268 -0.89 1.47 43.42
C LEU A 268 0.56 1.29 43.93
N SER A 269 0.93 0.09 44.39
CA SER A 269 2.12 -0.15 45.21
C SER A 269 3.38 -0.57 44.43
N GLY A 270 3.28 -0.83 43.12
CA GLY A 270 4.46 -1.17 42.30
C GLY A 270 5.36 0.05 41.95
N GLY A 271 6.57 -0.20 41.43
CA GLY A 271 7.53 0.86 41.02
C GLY A 271 7.14 1.63 39.75
N ARG A 272 7.30 2.97 39.73
CA ARG A 272 6.97 3.89 38.60
C ARG A 272 7.65 3.58 37.26
N GLY A 273 8.68 2.72 37.25
CA GLY A 273 9.48 2.41 36.06
C GLY A 273 8.71 1.77 34.90
N SER A 274 7.70 0.92 35.14
CA SER A 274 6.92 0.30 34.05
C SER A 274 6.07 1.32 33.29
N VAL A 275 5.57 2.36 33.96
CA VAL A 275 4.79 3.44 33.34
C VAL A 275 5.70 4.29 32.46
N VAL A 276 6.89 4.65 32.95
CA VAL A 276 7.88 5.41 32.16
C VAL A 276 8.32 4.62 30.93
N ALA A 277 8.67 3.34 31.09
CA ALA A 277 9.05 2.49 29.98
C ALA A 277 7.92 2.30 28.95
N ALA A 278 6.66 2.18 29.41
CA ALA A 278 5.51 2.12 28.52
C ALA A 278 5.34 3.41 27.69
N TRP A 279 5.51 4.58 28.30
CA TRP A 279 5.45 5.87 27.60
C TRP A 279 6.60 6.06 26.62
N LEU A 280 7.81 5.60 26.94
CA LEU A 280 8.96 5.64 26.02
C LEU A 280 8.69 4.80 24.77
N ILE A 281 8.24 3.55 24.94
CA ILE A 281 7.93 2.63 23.83
C ILE A 281 6.75 3.17 23.00
N TRP A 282 5.69 3.64 23.67
CA TRP A 282 4.56 4.27 22.97
C TRP A 282 4.99 5.55 22.22
N GLY A 283 5.89 6.34 22.81
CA GLY A 283 6.49 7.50 22.17
C GLY A 283 7.27 7.16 20.91
N MET A 284 7.95 6.01 20.87
CA MET A 284 8.59 5.52 19.63
C MET A 284 7.59 5.13 18.54
N ALA A 285 6.38 4.70 18.91
CA ALA A 285 5.34 4.33 17.95
C ALA A 285 4.54 5.54 17.41
N VAL A 286 4.53 6.67 18.13
CA VAL A 286 3.67 7.82 17.82
C VAL A 286 4.45 9.13 17.74
N ILE A 287 5.15 9.51 18.81
CA ILE A 287 5.83 10.82 18.91
C ILE A 287 6.98 10.92 17.90
N VAL A 288 7.82 9.88 17.81
CA VAL A 288 8.95 9.89 16.88
C VAL A 288 8.48 9.95 15.41
N PRO A 289 7.58 9.08 14.93
CA PRO A 289 7.00 9.20 13.59
C PRO A 289 6.43 10.59 13.28
N THR A 290 5.66 11.16 14.22
CA THR A 290 5.12 12.52 14.07
C THR A 290 6.23 13.56 13.95
N ALA A 291 7.27 13.48 14.77
CA ALA A 291 8.38 14.42 14.73
C ALA A 291 9.17 14.32 13.41
N VAL A 292 9.39 13.10 12.91
CA VAL A 292 10.10 12.88 11.64
C VAL A 292 9.30 13.47 10.47
N PHE A 293 8.01 13.13 10.34
CA PHE A 293 7.18 13.72 9.28
C PHE A 293 7.08 15.24 9.37
N ALA A 294 7.01 15.80 10.59
CA ALA A 294 6.96 17.24 10.79
C ALA A 294 8.28 17.97 10.47
N SER A 295 9.39 17.24 10.41
CA SER A 295 10.72 17.78 10.13
C SER A 295 11.09 17.84 8.64
N HIS A 296 10.31 17.22 7.76
CA HIS A 296 10.55 17.25 6.30
C HIS A 296 10.27 18.64 5.72
N GLY A 297 11.21 19.13 4.89
CA GLY A 297 11.30 20.53 4.46
C GLY A 297 10.07 21.09 3.72
N GLY A 298 9.28 20.26 3.04
CA GLY A 298 8.09 20.68 2.30
C GLY A 298 6.75 20.36 2.97
N VAL A 299 6.75 19.74 4.16
CA VAL A 299 5.53 19.15 4.74
C VAL A 299 4.43 20.18 5.02
N TRP A 300 4.79 21.35 5.55
CA TRP A 300 3.81 22.37 5.94
C TRP A 300 3.14 23.04 4.73
N HIS A 301 3.85 23.12 3.61
CA HIS A 301 3.28 23.56 2.33
C HIS A 301 2.44 22.44 1.69
N ALA A 302 2.87 21.18 1.81
CA ALA A 302 2.10 20.04 1.31
C ALA A 302 0.77 19.82 2.07
N ILE A 303 0.69 20.16 3.37
CA ILE A 303 -0.54 20.06 4.17
C ILE A 303 -1.70 20.85 3.55
N THR A 304 -1.45 22.06 3.04
CA THR A 304 -2.51 22.88 2.43
C THR A 304 -2.98 22.32 1.08
N ARG A 305 -2.20 21.44 0.44
CA ARG A 305 -2.52 20.79 -0.83
C ARG A 305 -3.21 19.43 -0.67
N ILE A 306 -3.35 18.92 0.56
CA ILE A 306 -4.05 17.65 0.82
C ILE A 306 -5.43 17.56 0.13
N PRO A 307 -6.30 18.60 0.16
CA PRO A 307 -7.59 18.55 -0.53
C PRO A 307 -7.46 18.35 -2.04
N ALA A 308 -6.50 19.04 -2.67
CA ALA A 308 -6.28 18.95 -4.11
C ALA A 308 -5.66 17.62 -4.54
N VAL A 309 -4.75 17.07 -3.71
CA VAL A 309 -3.99 15.85 -4.03
C VAL A 309 -4.75 14.58 -3.62
N PHE A 310 -5.40 14.58 -2.46
CA PHE A 310 -6.02 13.40 -1.88
C PHE A 310 -7.55 13.51 -1.70
N GLY A 311 -8.18 14.63 -2.07
CA GLY A 311 -9.61 14.89 -1.78
C GLY A 311 -10.55 13.78 -2.25
N ASP A 312 -10.44 13.39 -3.52
CA ASP A 312 -11.26 12.31 -4.11
C ASP A 312 -11.00 10.97 -3.39
N ALA A 313 -9.75 10.69 -3.06
CA ALA A 313 -9.33 9.45 -2.40
C ALA A 313 -9.79 9.37 -0.94
N ILE A 314 -9.71 10.48 -0.21
CA ILE A 314 -10.26 10.64 1.14
C ILE A 314 -11.77 10.47 1.11
N ALA A 315 -12.47 11.10 0.16
CA ALA A 315 -13.92 10.99 0.03
C ALA A 315 -14.34 9.53 -0.20
N ASN A 316 -13.70 8.86 -1.16
CA ASN A 316 -14.05 7.49 -1.51
C ASN A 316 -13.78 6.52 -0.34
N SER A 317 -12.62 6.66 0.31
CA SER A 317 -12.27 5.85 1.48
C SER A 317 -13.15 6.15 2.70
N SER A 318 -13.58 7.40 2.88
CA SER A 318 -14.48 7.78 3.98
C SER A 318 -15.87 7.16 3.81
N VAL A 319 -16.42 7.15 2.59
CA VAL A 319 -17.72 6.50 2.31
C VAL A 319 -17.62 4.99 2.59
N THR A 320 -16.58 4.33 2.08
CA THR A 320 -16.35 2.90 2.34
C THR A 320 -16.17 2.63 3.84
N ALA A 321 -15.38 3.44 4.54
CA ALA A 321 -15.15 3.33 5.96
C ALA A 321 -16.43 3.55 6.80
N LEU A 322 -17.33 4.46 6.41
CA LEU A 322 -18.63 4.66 7.08
C LEU A 322 -19.55 3.45 6.94
N LEU A 323 -19.55 2.81 5.76
CA LEU A 323 -20.32 1.59 5.52
C LEU A 323 -19.76 0.41 6.33
N VAL A 324 -18.43 0.26 6.37
CA VAL A 324 -17.74 -0.75 7.19
C VAL A 324 -17.96 -0.50 8.68
N ALA A 325 -17.96 0.76 9.12
CA ALA A 325 -18.29 1.13 10.49
C ALA A 325 -19.71 0.72 10.85
N SER A 326 -20.67 0.99 9.96
CA SER A 326 -22.07 0.59 10.13
C SER A 326 -22.22 -0.93 10.23
N GLY A 327 -21.58 -1.68 9.33
CA GLY A 327 -21.54 -3.15 9.39
C GLY A 327 -20.87 -3.67 10.67
N SER A 328 -19.78 -3.05 11.12
CA SER A 328 -19.08 -3.42 12.36
C SER A 328 -19.97 -3.20 13.60
N ALA A 329 -20.76 -2.12 13.63
CA ALA A 329 -21.76 -1.88 14.67
C ALA A 329 -22.86 -2.95 14.65
N MET A 330 -23.37 -3.31 13.46
CA MET A 330 -24.37 -4.37 13.31
C MET A 330 -23.84 -5.73 13.80
N ILE A 331 -22.59 -6.07 13.48
CA ILE A 331 -21.94 -7.30 13.95
C ILE A 331 -21.81 -7.28 15.49
N ALA A 332 -21.40 -6.16 16.08
CA ALA A 332 -21.26 -6.04 17.53
C ALA A 332 -22.61 -6.19 18.25
N ILE A 333 -23.65 -5.49 17.77
CA ILE A 333 -25.01 -5.55 18.30
C ILE A 333 -25.59 -6.95 18.13
N GLY A 334 -25.49 -7.52 16.93
CA GLY A 334 -25.99 -8.86 16.61
C GLY A 334 -25.29 -9.94 17.43
N THR A 335 -23.99 -9.81 17.66
CA THR A 335 -23.23 -10.73 18.50
C THR A 335 -23.65 -10.63 19.97
N ALA A 336 -23.75 -9.41 20.51
CA ALA A 336 -24.19 -9.22 21.89
C ALA A 336 -25.61 -9.77 22.11
N ALA A 337 -26.54 -9.45 21.22
CA ALA A 337 -27.93 -9.92 21.29
C ALA A 337 -28.05 -11.43 21.08
N GLY A 338 -27.31 -12.00 20.13
CA GLY A 338 -27.34 -13.42 19.82
C GLY A 338 -26.74 -14.31 20.92
N MET A 339 -25.69 -13.84 21.60
CA MET A 339 -25.12 -14.52 22.78
C MET A 339 -26.12 -14.58 23.94
N ILE A 340 -27.06 -13.65 23.95
CA ILE A 340 -28.08 -13.46 24.97
C ILE A 340 -29.40 -14.19 24.65
N ALA A 341 -29.57 -14.64 23.40
CA ALA A 341 -30.80 -15.28 22.95
C ALA A 341 -31.14 -16.53 23.77
N GLN A 342 -32.42 -16.68 24.10
CA GLN A 342 -32.96 -17.85 24.81
C GLN A 342 -32.82 -19.13 23.97
N SER A 343 -32.99 -19.00 22.66
CA SER A 343 -32.79 -20.10 21.72
C SER A 343 -31.34 -20.59 21.72
N ARG A 344 -31.16 -21.86 22.07
CA ARG A 344 -29.85 -22.55 21.99
C ARG A 344 -29.30 -22.54 20.57
N TRP A 345 -30.17 -22.60 19.56
CA TRP A 345 -29.81 -22.55 18.14
C TRP A 345 -29.24 -21.18 17.77
N VAL A 346 -29.92 -20.09 18.14
CA VAL A 346 -29.42 -18.72 17.87
C VAL A 346 -28.06 -18.50 18.52
N ARG A 347 -27.89 -18.91 19.79
CA ARG A 347 -26.60 -18.77 20.47
C ARG A 347 -25.47 -19.58 19.82
N ARG A 348 -25.75 -20.80 19.33
CA ARG A 348 -24.78 -21.61 18.59
C ARG A 348 -24.42 -20.97 17.26
N LEU A 349 -25.40 -20.45 16.53
CA LEU A 349 -25.19 -19.74 15.26
C LEU A 349 -24.38 -18.46 15.46
N THR A 350 -24.69 -17.67 16.49
CA THR A 350 -23.91 -16.48 16.85
C THR A 350 -22.48 -16.85 17.20
N LEU A 351 -22.27 -17.91 17.99
CA LEU A 351 -20.92 -18.38 18.30
C LEU A 351 -20.18 -18.82 17.02
N ALA A 352 -20.83 -19.57 16.13
CA ALA A 352 -20.24 -19.94 14.84
C ALA A 352 -19.87 -18.70 14.00
N GLY A 353 -20.75 -17.68 13.98
CA GLY A 353 -20.49 -16.40 13.33
C GLY A 353 -19.30 -15.65 13.92
N VAL A 354 -19.14 -15.64 15.26
CA VAL A 354 -17.96 -15.06 15.92
C VAL A 354 -16.68 -15.76 15.47
N TYR A 355 -16.69 -17.09 15.40
CA TYR A 355 -15.54 -17.84 14.89
C TYR A 355 -15.26 -17.51 13.42
N GLY A 356 -16.30 -17.44 12.58
CA GLY A 356 -16.17 -17.07 11.17
C GLY A 356 -15.53 -15.69 10.98
N TRP A 357 -16.02 -14.67 11.68
CA TRP A 357 -15.46 -13.31 11.61
C TRP A 357 -14.01 -13.24 12.09
N ILE A 358 -13.67 -13.97 13.16
CA ILE A 358 -12.29 -14.01 13.67
C ILE A 358 -11.36 -14.76 12.71
N VAL A 359 -11.84 -15.83 12.08
CA VAL A 359 -11.08 -16.55 11.04
C VAL A 359 -10.80 -15.64 9.85
N MET A 360 -11.82 -14.97 9.31
CA MET A 360 -11.65 -14.08 8.15
C MET A 360 -10.72 -12.90 8.45
N ALA A 361 -10.72 -12.39 9.69
CA ALA A 361 -9.82 -11.32 10.12
C ALA A 361 -8.32 -11.72 10.09
N VAL A 362 -8.01 -13.02 10.17
CA VAL A 362 -6.63 -13.55 10.15
C VAL A 362 -6.20 -13.94 8.72
N VAL A 363 -7.14 -14.15 7.80
CA VAL A 363 -6.82 -14.44 6.40
C VAL A 363 -6.16 -13.19 5.77
N PRO A 364 -5.06 -13.35 5.00
CA PRO A 364 -4.44 -12.25 4.28
C PRO A 364 -5.44 -11.44 3.45
N GLY A 365 -5.35 -10.11 3.50
CA GLY A 365 -6.33 -9.26 2.82
C GLY A 365 -6.35 -9.44 1.30
N VAL A 366 -5.19 -9.72 0.71
CA VAL A 366 -5.09 -10.01 -0.73
C VAL A 366 -5.89 -11.25 -1.14
N LEU A 367 -5.96 -12.27 -0.28
CA LEU A 367 -6.76 -13.47 -0.53
C LEU A 367 -8.25 -13.20 -0.34
N VAL A 368 -8.61 -12.40 0.66
CA VAL A 368 -9.99 -11.96 0.91
C VAL A 368 -10.50 -11.14 -0.27
N GLY A 369 -9.72 -10.13 -0.70
CA GLY A 369 -10.01 -9.30 -1.87
C GLY A 369 -10.10 -10.15 -3.15
N GLY A 370 -9.19 -11.09 -3.33
CA GLY A 370 -9.21 -12.04 -4.45
C GLY A 370 -10.44 -12.93 -4.50
N ALA A 371 -10.84 -13.47 -3.36
CA ALA A 371 -12.02 -14.33 -3.26
C ALA A 371 -13.29 -13.54 -3.61
N LEU A 372 -13.41 -12.31 -3.11
CA LEU A 372 -14.57 -11.46 -3.34
C LEU A 372 -14.61 -10.87 -4.75
N ALA A 373 -13.46 -10.43 -5.29
CA ALA A 373 -13.36 -10.01 -6.69
C ALA A 373 -13.64 -11.19 -7.66
N SER A 374 -13.30 -12.43 -7.26
CA SER A 374 -13.68 -13.63 -8.01
C SER A 374 -15.17 -13.97 -7.87
N ALA A 375 -15.82 -13.56 -6.79
CA ALA A 375 -17.23 -13.82 -6.51
C ALA A 375 -18.18 -12.98 -7.38
N GLU A 376 -17.73 -11.85 -7.93
CA GLU A 376 -18.47 -11.11 -8.99
C GLU A 376 -18.73 -11.97 -10.24
N ARG A 377 -17.96 -13.05 -10.43
CA ARG A 377 -18.17 -14.03 -11.50
C ARG A 377 -19.30 -15.02 -11.18
N TRP A 378 -19.89 -14.97 -9.99
CA TRP A 378 -20.98 -15.86 -9.59
C TRP A 378 -22.32 -15.26 -10.04
N PRO A 379 -23.13 -15.97 -10.85
CA PRO A 379 -24.38 -15.44 -11.39
C PRO A 379 -25.35 -14.89 -10.32
N GLY A 380 -25.30 -15.45 -9.10
CA GLY A 380 -26.15 -15.01 -7.99
C GLY A 380 -25.70 -13.74 -7.25
N LEU A 381 -24.51 -13.22 -7.55
CA LEU A 381 -23.94 -12.03 -6.90
C LEU A 381 -23.75 -10.85 -7.86
N ALA A 382 -24.07 -11.00 -9.15
CA ALA A 382 -23.90 -9.97 -10.18
C ALA A 382 -24.73 -8.69 -9.96
N TRP A 383 -25.72 -8.72 -9.06
CA TRP A 383 -26.55 -7.56 -8.70
C TRP A 383 -25.92 -6.67 -7.61
N LEU A 384 -24.85 -7.12 -6.95
CA LEU A 384 -24.18 -6.34 -5.92
C LEU A 384 -23.37 -5.21 -6.58
N PRO A 385 -23.54 -3.95 -6.13
CA PRO A 385 -22.69 -2.86 -6.59
C PRO A 385 -21.22 -3.12 -6.21
N ASP A 386 -20.27 -2.77 -7.08
CA ASP A 386 -18.84 -3.03 -6.88
C ASP A 386 -18.30 -2.49 -5.54
N ARG A 387 -18.82 -1.31 -5.10
CA ARG A 387 -18.49 -0.75 -3.77
C ARG A 387 -18.86 -1.70 -2.63
N MET A 388 -19.96 -2.45 -2.75
CA MET A 388 -20.35 -3.42 -1.73
C MET A 388 -19.38 -4.59 -1.65
N VAL A 389 -18.75 -4.99 -2.76
CA VAL A 389 -17.70 -6.02 -2.77
C VAL A 389 -16.50 -5.57 -1.92
N LEU A 390 -16.06 -4.32 -2.12
CA LEU A 390 -15.00 -3.72 -1.30
C LEU A 390 -15.39 -3.62 0.19
N VAL A 391 -16.63 -3.17 0.48
CA VAL A 391 -17.14 -3.10 1.87
C VAL A 391 -17.18 -4.48 2.51
N MET A 392 -17.62 -5.52 1.78
CA MET A 392 -17.60 -6.90 2.27
C MET A 392 -16.18 -7.38 2.54
N ALA A 393 -15.21 -7.01 1.70
CA ALA A 393 -13.81 -7.38 1.91
C ALA A 393 -13.26 -6.75 3.19
N HIS A 394 -13.51 -5.45 3.40
CA HIS A 394 -13.11 -4.76 4.62
C HIS A 394 -13.83 -5.31 5.86
N LEU A 395 -15.12 -5.65 5.76
CA LEU A 395 -15.85 -6.30 6.84
C LEU A 395 -15.31 -7.71 7.14
N ALA A 396 -14.93 -8.49 6.14
CA ALA A 396 -14.28 -9.79 6.36
C ALA A 396 -12.99 -9.64 7.17
N ARG A 397 -12.23 -8.56 6.94
CA ARG A 397 -11.01 -8.26 7.70
C ARG A 397 -11.24 -7.71 9.10
N PHE A 398 -12.18 -6.77 9.26
CA PHE A 398 -12.30 -5.99 10.50
C PHE A 398 -13.57 -6.30 11.31
N GLY A 399 -14.53 -7.03 10.74
CA GLY A 399 -15.76 -7.48 11.41
C GLY A 399 -15.49 -8.35 12.63
N GLY A 400 -14.34 -9.04 12.68
CA GLY A 400 -13.84 -9.74 13.86
C GLY A 400 -13.75 -8.84 15.09
N VAL A 401 -13.34 -7.57 14.93
CA VAL A 401 -13.29 -6.60 16.03
C VAL A 401 -14.70 -6.32 16.58
N GLY A 402 -15.67 -6.14 15.70
CA GLY A 402 -17.09 -5.98 16.07
C GLY A 402 -17.61 -7.21 16.83
N ALA A 403 -17.32 -8.41 16.34
CA ALA A 403 -17.71 -9.66 17.00
C ALA A 403 -17.11 -9.79 18.41
N ILE A 404 -15.83 -9.46 18.57
CA ILE A 404 -15.13 -9.47 19.85
C ILE A 404 -15.77 -8.49 20.85
N LEU A 405 -16.03 -7.26 20.41
CA LEU A 405 -16.66 -6.24 21.25
C LEU A 405 -18.10 -6.61 21.63
N GLY A 406 -18.83 -7.29 20.74
CA GLY A 406 -20.15 -7.85 21.06
C GLY A 406 -20.09 -8.96 22.12
N VAL A 407 -19.11 -9.87 22.05
CA VAL A 407 -18.87 -10.88 23.09
C VAL A 407 -18.50 -10.22 24.42
N LEU A 408 -17.65 -9.19 24.39
CA LEU A 408 -17.24 -8.46 25.58
C LEU A 408 -18.41 -7.69 26.22
N ALA A 409 -19.25 -7.03 25.40
CA ALA A 409 -20.47 -6.38 25.86
C ALA A 409 -21.37 -7.38 26.61
N HIS A 410 -21.59 -8.57 26.03
CA HIS A 410 -22.30 -9.63 26.74
C HIS A 410 -21.61 -10.05 28.05
N ALA A 411 -20.28 -10.25 28.03
CA ALA A 411 -19.55 -10.71 29.21
C ALA A 411 -19.68 -9.73 30.39
N VAL A 412 -19.60 -8.42 30.14
CA VAL A 412 -19.66 -7.36 31.17
C VAL A 412 -21.08 -7.18 31.75
N GLU A 413 -22.11 -7.80 31.18
CA GLU A 413 -23.48 -7.76 31.72
C GLU A 413 -23.55 -8.48 33.09
N SER A 414 -23.80 -7.73 34.16
CA SER A 414 -23.92 -8.29 35.52
C SER A 414 -25.09 -9.28 35.62
N GLU A 415 -24.97 -10.26 36.50
CA GLU A 415 -26.00 -11.28 36.74
C GLU A 415 -27.37 -10.67 37.16
N PRO A 416 -27.44 -9.67 38.06
CA PRO A 416 -28.72 -9.02 38.38
C PRO A 416 -29.39 -8.31 37.20
N LEU A 417 -28.60 -7.67 36.31
CA LEU A 417 -29.12 -7.06 35.08
C LEU A 417 -29.65 -8.12 34.11
N ARG A 418 -28.97 -9.27 34.01
CA ARG A 418 -29.43 -10.41 33.20
C ARG A 418 -30.75 -10.97 33.71
N ASP A 419 -30.88 -11.12 35.02
CA ASP A 419 -32.08 -11.68 35.64
C ASP A 419 -33.26 -10.71 35.59
N ALA A 420 -33.03 -9.42 35.86
CA ALA A 420 -34.06 -8.37 35.69
C ALA A 420 -34.60 -8.34 34.24
N ARG A 421 -33.72 -8.48 33.24
CA ARG A 421 -34.12 -8.54 31.82
C ARG A 421 -34.90 -9.80 31.48
N ARG A 422 -34.58 -10.94 32.09
CA ARG A 422 -35.34 -12.20 31.93
C ARG A 422 -36.75 -12.09 32.54
N MET A 423 -36.88 -11.38 33.66
CA MET A 423 -38.16 -11.16 34.34
C MET A 423 -39.07 -10.17 33.60
N LEU A 424 -38.51 -9.15 32.94
CA LEU A 424 -39.25 -8.13 32.17
C LEU A 424 -39.68 -8.58 30.75
N SER A 425 -39.82 -9.90 30.53
CA SER A 425 -40.38 -10.53 29.32
C SER A 425 -39.86 -10.04 27.95
N GLY A 426 -38.53 -9.95 27.78
CA GLY A 426 -37.96 -9.67 26.46
C GLY A 426 -36.62 -10.35 26.21
N GLY A 427 -36.66 -11.57 25.66
CA GLY A 427 -35.47 -12.22 25.10
C GLY A 427 -35.00 -11.62 23.76
N GLY A 428 -35.71 -10.61 23.25
CA GLY A 428 -35.44 -9.96 21.97
C GLY A 428 -34.48 -8.76 22.05
N LEU A 429 -33.99 -8.36 20.88
CA LEU A 429 -33.02 -7.26 20.70
C LEU A 429 -33.47 -5.94 21.35
N VAL A 430 -34.75 -5.59 21.23
CA VAL A 430 -35.32 -4.33 21.74
C VAL A 430 -35.26 -4.27 23.28
N ALA A 431 -35.59 -5.37 23.94
CA ALA A 431 -35.56 -5.45 25.39
C ALA A 431 -34.13 -5.45 25.94
N TRP A 432 -33.20 -6.11 25.24
CA TRP A 432 -31.77 -5.99 25.55
C TRP A 432 -31.26 -4.56 25.40
N TRP A 433 -31.60 -3.87 24.30
CA TRP A 433 -31.16 -2.49 24.08
C TRP A 433 -31.65 -1.55 25.19
N ARG A 434 -32.92 -1.69 25.61
CA ARG A 434 -33.54 -0.86 26.65
C ARG A 434 -32.94 -1.06 28.05
N SER A 435 -32.41 -2.26 28.35
CA SER A 435 -31.93 -2.64 29.69
C SER A 435 -30.41 -2.64 29.82
N ALA A 436 -29.69 -3.29 28.91
CA ALA A 436 -28.23 -3.46 28.95
C ALA A 436 -27.51 -2.68 27.84
N GLY A 437 -28.08 -2.61 26.64
CA GLY A 437 -27.43 -1.95 25.48
C GLY A 437 -27.13 -0.47 25.72
N ARG A 438 -28.03 0.26 26.39
CA ARG A 438 -27.80 1.66 26.82
C ARG A 438 -26.63 1.81 27.79
N LEU A 439 -26.46 0.87 28.72
CA LEU A 439 -25.36 0.87 29.69
C LEU A 439 -24.03 0.49 29.04
N GLN A 440 -24.09 -0.31 27.96
CA GLN A 440 -22.95 -0.83 27.22
C GLN A 440 -22.68 -0.10 25.90
N ALA A 441 -23.38 1.02 25.66
CA ALA A 441 -23.31 1.78 24.41
C ALA A 441 -21.88 2.18 24.05
N GLY A 442 -21.02 2.42 25.06
CA GLY A 442 -19.60 2.71 24.87
C GLY A 442 -18.81 1.59 24.18
N LEU A 443 -19.03 0.33 24.55
CA LEU A 443 -18.37 -0.83 23.93
C LEU A 443 -18.92 -1.09 22.53
N ILE A 444 -20.23 -0.91 22.34
CA ILE A 444 -20.90 -1.09 21.05
C ILE A 444 -20.44 -0.03 20.05
N LEU A 445 -20.26 1.22 20.50
CA LEU A 445 -19.80 2.33 19.67
C LEU A 445 -18.28 2.32 19.42
N ALA A 446 -17.50 1.59 20.22
CA ALA A 446 -16.09 1.35 19.90
C ALA A 446 -15.91 0.52 18.63
N ALA A 447 -16.88 -0.36 18.28
CA ALA A 447 -16.84 -1.19 17.08
C ALA A 447 -16.88 -0.37 15.77
N PRO A 448 -17.85 0.54 15.54
CA PRO A 448 -17.84 1.39 14.35
C PRO A 448 -16.63 2.32 14.29
N VAL A 449 -16.13 2.84 15.41
CA VAL A 449 -14.93 3.69 15.42
C VAL A 449 -13.69 2.92 14.96
N ALA A 450 -13.48 1.71 15.49
CA ALA A 450 -12.39 0.85 15.06
C ALA A 450 -12.55 0.40 13.60
N GLY A 451 -13.77 0.03 13.20
CA GLY A 451 -14.09 -0.36 11.82
C GLY A 451 -13.84 0.78 10.82
N PHE A 452 -14.19 2.02 11.18
CA PHE A 452 -13.90 3.20 10.37
C PHE A 452 -12.39 3.41 10.22
N ALA A 453 -11.66 3.46 11.34
CA ALA A 453 -10.22 3.73 11.34
C ALA A 453 -9.44 2.69 10.51
N LEU A 454 -9.67 1.41 10.80
CA LEU A 454 -8.99 0.30 10.11
C LEU A 454 -9.36 0.24 8.62
N SER A 455 -10.60 0.55 8.27
CA SER A 455 -11.06 0.58 6.88
C SER A 455 -10.51 1.75 6.08
N LEU A 456 -10.24 2.89 6.73
CA LEU A 456 -9.80 4.12 6.05
C LEU A 456 -8.43 3.92 5.36
N HIS A 457 -7.60 3.03 5.90
CA HIS A 457 -6.25 2.79 5.45
C HIS A 457 -5.95 1.33 5.10
N GLU A 458 -6.98 0.52 4.88
CA GLU A 458 -6.78 -0.84 4.39
C GLU A 458 -6.35 -0.79 2.92
N ILE A 459 -5.30 -1.54 2.61
CA ILE A 459 -4.68 -1.64 1.30
C ILE A 459 -4.70 -3.08 0.76
N GLU A 460 -4.59 -4.11 1.61
CA GLU A 460 -4.36 -5.48 1.13
C GLU A 460 -5.56 -6.04 0.38
N ALA A 461 -6.78 -5.84 0.88
CA ALA A 461 -7.98 -6.17 0.14
C ALA A 461 -8.29 -5.16 -0.96
N THR A 462 -8.02 -3.87 -0.72
CA THR A 462 -8.37 -2.77 -1.62
C THR A 462 -7.65 -2.84 -2.95
N VAL A 463 -6.34 -3.12 -2.97
CA VAL A 463 -5.57 -3.24 -4.22
C VAL A 463 -6.14 -4.30 -5.19
N ILE A 464 -6.89 -5.27 -4.67
CA ILE A 464 -7.50 -6.34 -5.48
C ILE A 464 -8.97 -6.05 -5.79
N ALA A 465 -9.73 -5.57 -4.81
CA ALA A 465 -11.19 -5.46 -4.87
C ALA A 465 -11.71 -4.03 -5.04
N ALA A 466 -10.83 -3.03 -5.21
CA ALA A 466 -11.26 -1.66 -5.42
C ALA A 466 -12.04 -1.52 -6.75
N PRO A 467 -13.24 -0.91 -6.70
CA PRO A 467 -14.05 -0.72 -7.88
C PRO A 467 -13.47 0.35 -8.79
N PRO A 468 -13.90 0.37 -10.07
CA PRO A 468 -13.75 1.52 -10.96
C PRO A 468 -14.04 2.88 -10.35
N GLY A 469 -13.13 3.85 -10.49
CA GLY A 469 -13.39 5.24 -10.10
C GLY A 469 -12.19 5.97 -9.49
N PRO A 470 -12.41 7.08 -8.76
CA PRO A 470 -11.33 7.77 -8.05
C PRO A 470 -10.65 6.79 -7.07
N GLY A 471 -9.32 6.69 -7.16
CA GLY A 471 -8.52 5.77 -6.35
C GLY A 471 -8.76 5.97 -4.85
N ASN A 472 -8.46 4.97 -4.02
CA ASN A 472 -8.66 5.06 -2.58
C ASN A 472 -7.45 5.69 -1.88
N LEU A 473 -7.65 6.20 -0.65
CA LEU A 473 -6.60 6.84 0.15
C LEU A 473 -5.41 5.92 0.34
N ALA A 474 -5.65 4.63 0.60
CA ALA A 474 -4.60 3.65 0.79
C ALA A 474 -3.77 3.42 -0.50
N GLU A 475 -4.41 3.42 -1.67
CA GLU A 475 -3.74 3.28 -2.98
C GLU A 475 -2.97 4.56 -3.32
N ALA A 476 -3.56 5.73 -3.06
CA ALA A 476 -2.91 7.02 -3.27
C ALA A 476 -1.63 7.14 -2.42
N LEU A 477 -1.70 6.73 -1.14
CA LEU A 477 -0.54 6.68 -0.25
C LEU A 477 0.52 5.69 -0.72
N LEU A 478 0.11 4.50 -1.15
CA LEU A 478 1.02 3.49 -1.69
C LEU A 478 1.73 4.01 -2.95
N ALA A 479 1.02 4.70 -3.83
CA ALA A 479 1.60 5.33 -5.01
C ALA A 479 2.65 6.37 -4.60
N LYS A 480 2.36 7.29 -3.66
CA LYS A 480 3.34 8.29 -3.22
C LYS A 480 4.60 7.68 -2.61
N LEU A 481 4.44 6.58 -1.88
CA LEU A 481 5.57 5.80 -1.32
C LEU A 481 6.39 5.11 -2.40
N HIS A 482 5.79 4.74 -3.54
CA HIS A 482 6.49 4.18 -4.69
C HIS A 482 7.27 5.24 -5.49
N TYR A 483 6.80 6.49 -5.50
CA TYR A 483 7.37 7.60 -6.26
C TYR A 483 8.24 8.56 -5.44
N LEU A 484 8.61 8.20 -4.20
CA LEU A 484 9.48 9.00 -3.33
C LEU A 484 9.00 10.47 -3.17
N ARG A 485 7.68 10.68 -3.07
CA ARG A 485 7.09 12.01 -2.81
C ARG A 485 6.95 12.23 -1.31
N ASP A 486 8.08 12.39 -0.64
CA ASP A 486 8.15 12.33 0.83
C ASP A 486 7.43 13.49 1.52
N ASP A 487 7.31 14.66 0.89
CA ASP A 487 6.58 15.80 1.46
C ASP A 487 5.06 15.56 1.55
N GLU A 488 4.44 15.06 0.48
CA GLU A 488 3.01 14.77 0.44
C GLU A 488 2.66 13.55 1.30
N LEU A 489 3.54 12.53 1.28
CA LEU A 489 3.43 11.37 2.16
C LEU A 489 3.54 11.78 3.63
N SER A 490 4.49 12.66 3.98
CA SER A 490 4.67 13.17 5.34
C SER A 490 3.49 14.00 5.80
N ALA A 491 2.95 14.87 4.93
CA ALA A 491 1.80 15.71 5.23
C ALA A 491 0.55 14.86 5.52
N MET A 492 0.29 13.87 4.66
CA MET A 492 -0.81 12.93 4.90
C MET A 492 -0.53 12.03 6.12
N GLY A 493 0.72 11.64 6.34
CA GLY A 493 1.15 10.87 7.50
C GLY A 493 0.83 11.59 8.81
N LEU A 494 1.11 12.89 8.90
CA LEU A 494 0.74 13.75 10.03
C LEU A 494 -0.78 13.84 10.22
N ALA A 495 -1.53 14.03 9.13
CA ALA A 495 -2.98 14.10 9.18
C ALA A 495 -3.60 12.80 9.73
N LEU A 496 -3.11 11.64 9.25
CA LEU A 496 -3.55 10.33 9.71
C LEU A 496 -3.10 10.00 11.14
N LEU A 497 -1.92 10.46 11.55
CA LEU A 497 -1.46 10.37 12.93
C LEU A 497 -2.37 11.15 13.88
N ALA A 498 -2.66 12.41 13.56
CA ALA A 498 -3.55 13.23 14.36
C ALA A 498 -4.97 12.62 14.46
N SER A 499 -5.49 12.08 13.36
CA SER A 499 -6.83 11.50 13.33
C SER A 499 -6.93 10.16 14.03
N GLY A 500 -5.95 9.27 13.85
CA GLY A 500 -5.88 7.98 14.55
C GLY A 500 -5.80 8.15 16.06
N ILE A 501 -5.00 9.11 16.54
CA ILE A 501 -4.93 9.47 17.97
C ILE A 501 -6.29 9.98 18.47
N LEU A 502 -6.92 10.89 17.72
CA LEU A 502 -8.22 11.46 18.09
C LEU A 502 -9.31 10.37 18.16
N LEU A 503 -9.39 9.49 17.15
CA LEU A 503 -10.31 8.36 17.13
C LEU A 503 -10.05 7.38 18.28
N GLY A 504 -8.78 7.10 18.58
CA GLY A 504 -8.39 6.27 19.73
C GLY A 504 -8.83 6.88 21.07
N VAL A 505 -8.62 8.19 21.26
CA VAL A 505 -9.07 8.92 22.46
C VAL A 505 -10.59 8.90 22.58
N ILE A 506 -11.31 9.10 21.48
CA ILE A 506 -12.77 9.04 21.43
C ILE A 506 -13.26 7.63 21.82
N ALA A 507 -12.74 6.57 21.18
CA ALA A 507 -13.09 5.19 21.51
C ALA A 507 -12.82 4.87 22.99
N GLY A 508 -11.74 5.42 23.54
CA GLY A 508 -11.42 5.35 24.96
C GLY A 508 -12.38 6.04 25.91
N ALA A 509 -12.70 7.29 25.61
CA ALA A 509 -13.65 8.06 26.40
C ALA A 509 -15.02 7.38 26.40
N MET A 510 -15.42 6.80 25.26
CA MET A 510 -16.68 6.07 25.10
C MET A 510 -16.70 4.75 25.86
N SER A 511 -15.61 3.98 25.85
CA SER A 511 -15.52 2.69 26.55
C SER A 511 -15.45 2.79 28.08
N THR A 512 -15.20 3.98 28.63
CA THR A 512 -14.89 4.16 30.06
C THR A 512 -15.90 5.01 30.86
N ARG A 513 -16.89 5.64 30.21
CA ARG A 513 -17.86 6.52 30.89
C ARG A 513 -19.30 6.35 30.40
N SER A 514 -20.26 6.65 31.28
CA SER A 514 -21.70 6.59 31.01
C SER A 514 -22.16 7.58 29.92
N LEU A 515 -23.36 7.36 29.37
CA LEU A 515 -24.07 8.12 28.33
C LEU A 515 -23.94 9.66 28.34
N ARG A 516 -23.61 10.29 29.48
CA ARG A 516 -23.40 11.76 29.58
C ARG A 516 -22.10 12.24 28.93
N ALA A 517 -21.02 11.45 28.96
CA ALA A 517 -19.78 11.76 28.25
C ALA A 517 -19.95 11.58 26.74
N LEU A 518 -20.77 10.61 26.34
CA LEU A 518 -21.16 10.35 24.95
C LEU A 518 -21.82 11.57 24.28
N ARG A 519 -22.72 12.27 25.01
CA ARG A 519 -23.37 13.51 24.53
C ARG A 519 -22.40 14.68 24.33
N ARG A 520 -21.24 14.69 24.99
CA ARG A 520 -20.22 15.75 24.86
C ARG A 520 -19.11 15.38 23.86
N GLY A 521 -18.78 14.09 23.73
CA GLY A 521 -17.73 13.59 22.83
C GLY A 521 -18.21 13.26 21.42
N ALA A 522 -19.49 12.87 21.23
CA ALA A 522 -20.06 12.62 19.91
C ALA A 522 -19.98 13.82 18.95
N PRO A 523 -20.26 15.09 19.35
CA PRO A 523 -20.06 16.23 18.47
C PRO A 523 -18.58 16.48 18.13
N ILE A 524 -17.64 16.17 19.03
CA ILE A 524 -16.19 16.29 18.75
C ILE A 524 -15.74 15.18 17.79
N ALA A 525 -16.28 13.97 17.93
CA ALA A 525 -16.02 12.85 17.01
C ALA A 525 -16.63 13.10 15.63
N LEU A 526 -17.86 13.63 15.58
CA LEU A 526 -18.49 14.06 14.34
C LEU A 526 -17.76 15.25 13.73
N LEU A 527 -17.23 16.18 14.52
CA LEU A 527 -16.38 17.27 14.06
C LEU A 527 -15.03 16.76 13.55
N ALA A 528 -14.42 15.77 14.21
CA ALA A 528 -13.19 15.12 13.75
C ALA A 528 -13.39 14.39 12.41
N ILE A 529 -14.50 13.65 12.29
CA ILE A 529 -14.91 13.00 11.05
C ILE A 529 -15.26 14.06 10.00
N ALA A 530 -15.93 15.15 10.36
CA ALA A 530 -16.26 16.25 9.47
C ALA A 530 -15.00 17.03 9.02
N ILE A 531 -13.98 17.19 9.86
CA ILE A 531 -12.67 17.76 9.48
C ILE A 531 -11.99 16.91 8.40
N PHE A 532 -12.30 15.61 8.29
CA PHE A 532 -11.85 14.75 7.19
C PHE A 532 -12.74 14.82 5.95
N VAL A 533 -14.05 15.07 6.13
CA VAL A 533 -15.03 15.09 5.02
C VAL A 533 -15.13 16.48 4.37
N ILE A 534 -14.95 17.56 5.11
CA ILE A 534 -15.08 18.95 4.62
C ILE A 534 -13.96 19.32 3.61
N PRO A 535 -12.69 18.89 3.76
CA PRO A 535 -11.68 19.12 2.73
C PRO A 535 -11.97 18.35 1.43
N ALA A 536 -12.84 17.34 1.44
CA ALA A 536 -13.32 16.69 0.23
C ALA A 536 -14.40 17.50 -0.52
N CYS A 537 -14.88 18.62 0.05
CA CYS A 537 -15.82 19.54 -0.58
C CYS A 537 -15.16 20.78 -1.19
N GLY A 538 -13.85 20.74 -1.42
CA GLY A 538 -13.20 21.74 -2.27
C GLY A 538 -13.76 21.61 -3.68
N ARG A 539 -14.53 22.61 -4.14
CA ARG A 539 -14.84 22.76 -5.57
C ARG A 539 -13.52 22.80 -6.32
N ARG A 540 -13.26 21.78 -7.14
CA ARG A 540 -12.41 21.97 -8.31
C ARG A 540 -13.08 23.04 -9.15
N ASP A 541 -12.33 24.06 -9.56
CA ASP A 541 -12.58 24.60 -10.89
C ASP A 541 -12.36 23.41 -11.83
N PRO A 542 -13.39 22.97 -12.58
CA PRO A 542 -13.22 21.88 -13.51
C PRO A 542 -12.22 22.35 -14.57
N GLU A 543 -10.97 21.89 -14.47
CA GLU A 543 -10.12 21.85 -15.66
C GLU A 543 -10.90 21.06 -16.70
N VAL A 544 -11.19 21.69 -17.83
CA VAL A 544 -12.00 21.12 -18.91
C VAL A 544 -11.15 20.07 -19.64
N ALA A 545 -10.82 18.99 -18.94
CA ALA A 545 -10.39 17.77 -19.61
C ALA A 545 -11.59 17.28 -20.41
N LEU A 546 -11.44 17.30 -21.73
CA LEU A 546 -12.47 16.83 -22.63
C LEU A 546 -12.68 15.33 -22.39
N PRO A 547 -13.93 14.85 -22.40
CA PRO A 547 -14.18 13.42 -22.32
C PRO A 547 -13.51 12.71 -23.50
N ILE A 548 -12.95 11.52 -23.25
CA ILE A 548 -12.47 10.66 -24.33
C ILE A 548 -13.68 9.97 -24.95
N GLU A 549 -14.02 10.36 -26.18
CA GLU A 549 -15.01 9.65 -26.98
C GLU A 549 -14.39 8.36 -27.54
N VAL A 550 -14.63 7.25 -26.84
CA VAL A 550 -14.04 5.94 -27.18
C VAL A 550 -14.58 5.47 -28.52
N LYS A 551 -13.71 5.34 -29.52
CA LYS A 551 -14.07 4.77 -30.84
C LYS A 551 -13.93 3.25 -30.86
N ALA A 552 -12.92 2.74 -30.18
CA ALA A 552 -12.75 1.32 -29.94
C ALA A 552 -12.02 1.09 -28.61
N GLN A 553 -12.30 -0.04 -28.00
CA GLN A 553 -11.61 -0.51 -26.80
C GLN A 553 -11.39 -2.00 -26.96
N PHE A 554 -10.18 -2.43 -26.65
CA PHE A 554 -9.79 -3.83 -26.70
C PHE A 554 -8.67 -4.09 -25.70
N GLY A 555 -8.49 -5.35 -25.35
CA GLY A 555 -7.54 -5.75 -24.34
C GLY A 555 -8.23 -6.05 -23.02
N GLY A 556 -7.76 -7.11 -22.37
CA GLY A 556 -8.20 -7.47 -21.02
C GLY A 556 -7.93 -8.93 -20.74
N LEU A 557 -8.03 -9.33 -19.48
CA LEU A 557 -7.67 -10.70 -19.02
C LEU A 557 -8.48 -11.83 -19.69
N LYS A 558 -9.61 -11.50 -20.35
CA LYS A 558 -10.54 -12.47 -20.96
C LYS A 558 -10.85 -12.17 -22.43
N GLU A 559 -10.23 -11.15 -23.01
CA GLU A 559 -10.43 -10.82 -24.41
C GLU A 559 -9.50 -11.65 -25.31
N LYS A 560 -9.68 -11.54 -26.64
CA LYS A 560 -8.78 -12.21 -27.59
C LYS A 560 -7.35 -11.69 -27.43
N LEU A 561 -7.19 -10.37 -27.35
CA LEU A 561 -5.94 -9.73 -26.98
C LEU A 561 -5.83 -9.70 -25.45
N GLN A 562 -5.17 -10.69 -24.85
CA GLN A 562 -5.02 -10.74 -23.40
C GLN A 562 -3.87 -9.85 -22.94
N LEU A 563 -4.21 -8.80 -22.19
CA LEU A 563 -3.24 -7.86 -21.63
C LEU A 563 -3.28 -7.92 -20.09
N VAL A 564 -2.11 -7.93 -19.47
CA VAL A 564 -1.92 -7.85 -18.02
C VAL A 564 -1.08 -6.62 -17.68
N TYR A 565 -1.73 -5.51 -17.32
CA TYR A 565 -1.11 -4.23 -17.00
C TYR A 565 -0.10 -3.84 -18.11
N PRO A 566 -0.57 -3.55 -19.34
CA PRO A 566 0.31 -3.21 -20.48
C PRO A 566 1.14 -1.97 -20.16
N ARG A 567 2.43 -1.97 -20.51
CA ARG A 567 3.35 -0.89 -20.10
C ARG A 567 3.96 -0.10 -21.24
N CYS A 568 4.14 -0.70 -22.40
CA CYS A 568 4.61 0.03 -23.57
C CYS A 568 3.83 -0.38 -24.81
N ILE A 569 3.65 0.60 -25.68
CA ILE A 569 2.98 0.48 -26.97
C ILE A 569 3.78 1.26 -27.99
N ASP A 570 3.91 0.71 -29.19
CA ASP A 570 4.34 1.47 -30.37
C ASP A 570 3.64 0.92 -31.63
N THR A 571 3.85 1.54 -32.78
CA THR A 571 3.17 1.22 -34.03
C THR A 571 4.11 1.22 -35.23
N ASP A 572 3.95 0.25 -36.12
CA ASP A 572 4.58 0.24 -37.45
C ASP A 572 3.72 0.95 -38.52
N GLY A 573 2.65 1.64 -38.07
CA GLY A 573 1.64 2.28 -38.90
C GLY A 573 0.48 1.35 -39.31
N LYS A 574 0.64 0.03 -39.20
CA LYS A 574 -0.40 -0.98 -39.53
C LYS A 574 -0.85 -1.77 -38.30
N ASN A 575 0.07 -2.06 -37.40
CA ASN A 575 -0.13 -2.85 -36.20
C ASN A 575 0.36 -2.11 -34.97
N LEU A 576 -0.23 -2.48 -33.82
CA LEU A 576 0.18 -2.07 -32.50
C LEU A 576 1.06 -3.16 -31.88
N TRP A 577 2.21 -2.77 -31.35
CA TRP A 577 3.15 -3.60 -30.64
C TRP A 577 3.06 -3.28 -29.16
N ILE A 578 2.57 -4.22 -28.35
CA ILE A 578 2.26 -4.00 -26.93
C ILE A 578 3.01 -5.01 -26.07
N ILE A 579 3.70 -4.53 -25.03
CA ILE A 579 4.31 -5.40 -24.01
C ILE A 579 3.65 -5.15 -22.66
N ASP A 580 3.36 -6.23 -21.95
CA ASP A 580 2.66 -6.20 -20.67
C ASP A 580 3.47 -6.80 -19.50
N LYS A 581 2.96 -6.68 -18.27
CA LYS A 581 3.61 -7.21 -17.06
C LYS A 581 3.53 -8.74 -16.93
N SER A 582 3.13 -9.46 -17.97
CA SER A 582 3.33 -10.90 -18.06
C SER A 582 4.48 -11.27 -19.01
N GLY A 583 5.13 -10.26 -19.61
CA GLY A 583 6.30 -10.42 -20.48
C GLY A 583 5.97 -10.91 -21.88
N TRP A 584 4.70 -10.81 -22.28
CA TRP A 584 4.29 -11.08 -23.64
C TRP A 584 4.48 -9.85 -24.52
N VAL A 585 5.10 -10.03 -25.67
CA VAL A 585 5.06 -9.08 -26.78
C VAL A 585 3.89 -9.47 -27.68
N SER A 586 2.93 -8.57 -27.84
CA SER A 586 1.71 -8.80 -28.59
C SER A 586 1.64 -7.82 -29.75
N CYS A 587 1.49 -8.34 -30.96
CA CYS A 587 1.17 -7.60 -32.16
C CYS A 587 -0.33 -7.72 -32.42
N ALA A 588 -1.00 -6.59 -32.63
CA ALA A 588 -2.44 -6.56 -32.93
C ALA A 588 -2.72 -5.54 -34.04
N THR A 589 -3.79 -5.76 -34.79
CA THR A 589 -4.29 -4.76 -35.74
C THR A 589 -4.77 -3.50 -34.99
N LEU A 590 -4.98 -2.40 -35.71
CA LEU A 590 -5.54 -1.16 -35.14
C LEU A 590 -6.97 -1.32 -34.58
N ASP A 591 -7.65 -2.42 -34.89
CA ASP A 591 -8.98 -2.76 -34.34
C ASP A 591 -8.89 -3.75 -33.17
N GLY A 592 -7.68 -4.14 -32.76
CA GLY A 592 -7.42 -4.99 -31.59
C GLY A 592 -7.44 -6.49 -31.86
N GLU A 593 -7.48 -6.91 -33.13
CA GLU A 593 -7.39 -8.34 -33.45
C GLU A 593 -5.92 -8.81 -33.35
N PRO A 594 -5.63 -9.87 -32.57
CA PRO A 594 -4.27 -10.37 -32.42
C PRO A 594 -3.70 -10.86 -33.77
N VAL A 595 -2.46 -10.48 -34.07
CA VAL A 595 -1.72 -10.88 -35.27
C VAL A 595 -0.64 -11.89 -34.91
N ALA A 596 0.23 -11.55 -33.98
CA ALA A 596 1.33 -12.39 -33.52
C ALA A 596 1.58 -12.15 -32.03
N ARG A 597 2.11 -13.15 -31.33
CA ARG A 597 2.42 -13.00 -29.91
C ARG A 597 3.52 -13.99 -29.49
N TRP A 598 4.55 -13.49 -28.81
CA TRP A 598 5.59 -14.33 -28.22
C TRP A 598 5.97 -13.85 -26.83
N LYS A 599 6.53 -14.76 -26.03
CA LYS A 599 6.96 -14.47 -24.66
C LYS A 599 8.45 -14.13 -24.68
N LEU A 600 8.83 -13.08 -23.96
CA LEU A 600 10.23 -12.73 -23.79
C LEU A 600 10.95 -13.79 -22.95
N PRO A 601 12.25 -14.01 -23.19
CA PRO A 601 13.06 -14.84 -22.31
C PRO A 601 13.28 -14.12 -20.98
N ASN A 602 13.42 -14.89 -19.90
CA ASN A 602 13.83 -14.39 -18.58
C ASN A 602 12.94 -13.27 -17.95
N VAL A 603 11.61 -13.32 -18.18
CA VAL A 603 10.62 -12.34 -17.66
C VAL A 603 10.57 -12.23 -16.13
N GLU A 604 11.19 -13.17 -15.46
CA GLU A 604 11.36 -13.18 -14.01
C GLU A 604 12.10 -12.01 -13.38
N LYS A 605 13.09 -11.46 -14.07
CA LYS A 605 13.92 -10.38 -13.54
C LYS A 605 13.16 -9.06 -13.57
N GLY A 606 12.11 -9.01 -14.38
CA GLY A 606 11.16 -7.95 -14.51
C GLY A 606 10.70 -7.87 -15.97
N TYR A 607 10.00 -6.80 -16.30
CA TYR A 607 9.43 -6.65 -17.63
C TYR A 607 10.09 -5.44 -18.34
N PRO A 608 9.98 -5.34 -19.68
CA PRO A 608 10.40 -4.17 -20.45
C PRO A 608 9.47 -2.97 -20.28
N VAL A 609 10.04 -1.77 -20.37
CA VAL A 609 9.31 -0.50 -20.19
C VAL A 609 9.17 0.28 -21.50
N GLY A 610 9.92 -0.08 -22.54
CA GLY A 610 9.87 0.57 -23.85
C GLY A 610 9.88 -0.46 -24.98
N VAL A 611 9.18 -0.14 -26.06
CA VAL A 611 9.14 -0.92 -27.29
C VAL A 611 9.12 0.06 -28.46
N THR A 612 9.85 -0.25 -29.53
CA THR A 612 9.87 0.57 -30.74
C THR A 612 9.80 -0.34 -31.96
N ALA A 613 8.87 -0.07 -32.86
CA ALA A 613 8.82 -0.67 -34.17
C ALA A 613 9.73 0.11 -35.11
N GLY A 614 10.88 -0.47 -35.44
CA GLY A 614 11.87 0.14 -36.31
C GLY A 614 11.43 0.22 -37.77
N PRO A 615 11.94 1.19 -38.55
CA PRO A 615 11.67 1.30 -39.99
C PRO A 615 12.21 0.11 -40.80
N ASP A 616 13.14 -0.65 -40.21
CA ASP A 616 13.73 -1.88 -40.74
C ASP A 616 12.84 -3.12 -40.52
N GLY A 617 11.68 -2.95 -39.87
CA GLY A 617 10.76 -4.03 -39.51
C GLY A 617 11.21 -4.84 -38.29
N LEU A 618 12.25 -4.40 -37.58
CA LEU A 618 12.69 -5.00 -36.32
C LEU A 618 12.00 -4.32 -35.12
N ILE A 619 11.86 -5.08 -34.05
CA ILE A 619 11.26 -4.61 -32.79
C ILE A 619 12.36 -4.43 -31.75
N TYR A 620 12.60 -3.19 -31.34
CA TYR A 620 13.59 -2.81 -30.34
C TYR A 620 12.92 -2.75 -28.97
N ILE A 621 13.45 -3.49 -27.99
CA ILE A 621 12.83 -3.64 -26.68
C ILE A 621 13.82 -3.18 -25.61
N ALA A 622 13.50 -2.10 -24.90
CA ALA A 622 14.24 -1.68 -23.71
C ALA A 622 13.87 -2.60 -22.53
N ASP A 623 14.65 -3.68 -22.35
CA ASP A 623 14.46 -4.61 -21.25
C ASP A 623 15.12 -4.08 -19.98
N THR A 624 14.36 -3.21 -19.31
CA THR A 624 14.76 -2.46 -18.12
C THR A 624 15.45 -3.33 -17.06
N HIS A 625 14.97 -4.55 -16.83
CA HIS A 625 15.47 -5.38 -15.75
C HIS A 625 16.53 -6.40 -16.20
N GLN A 626 16.79 -6.49 -17.51
CA GLN A 626 17.96 -7.15 -18.07
C GLN A 626 19.10 -6.18 -18.37
N HIS A 627 18.88 -4.87 -18.17
CA HIS A 627 19.90 -3.84 -18.32
C HIS A 627 20.45 -3.74 -19.76
N ARG A 628 19.58 -3.95 -20.74
CA ARG A 628 19.95 -4.01 -22.16
C ARG A 628 18.77 -3.69 -23.08
N VAL A 629 19.07 -3.45 -24.35
CA VAL A 629 18.08 -3.39 -25.43
C VAL A 629 18.20 -4.64 -26.28
N ASP A 630 17.11 -5.42 -26.38
CA ASP A 630 17.05 -6.60 -27.22
C ASP A 630 16.28 -6.28 -28.51
N VAL A 631 16.85 -6.65 -29.67
CA VAL A 631 16.29 -6.34 -30.99
C VAL A 631 15.83 -7.63 -31.64
N TYR A 632 14.54 -7.69 -31.98
CA TYR A 632 13.87 -8.88 -32.45
C TYR A 632 13.40 -8.73 -33.89
N ARG A 633 13.53 -9.81 -34.67
CA ARG A 633 12.84 -9.98 -35.94
C ARG A 633 11.57 -10.80 -35.70
N PRO A 634 10.37 -10.21 -35.87
CA PRO A 634 9.13 -10.95 -35.69
C PRO A 634 8.95 -11.99 -36.82
N THR A 635 8.39 -13.13 -36.46
CA THR A 635 7.88 -14.18 -37.36
C THR A 635 6.42 -14.48 -36.97
N ASP A 636 5.72 -15.32 -37.74
CA ASP A 636 4.28 -15.56 -37.50
C ASP A 636 3.96 -16.01 -36.05
N ASP A 637 4.76 -16.93 -35.48
CA ASP A 637 4.50 -17.51 -34.14
C ASP A 637 5.63 -17.26 -33.11
N SER A 638 6.71 -16.57 -33.49
CA SER A 638 7.88 -16.37 -32.63
C SER A 638 8.67 -15.10 -33.00
N ALA A 639 9.79 -14.86 -32.32
CA ALA A 639 10.74 -13.84 -32.75
C ALA A 639 12.18 -14.32 -32.63
N GLU A 640 13.00 -13.97 -33.62
CA GLU A 640 14.44 -14.22 -33.62
C GLU A 640 15.15 -13.03 -32.97
N LEU A 641 15.98 -13.28 -31.95
CA LEU A 641 16.85 -12.24 -31.40
C LEU A 641 17.97 -11.95 -32.39
N VAL A 642 17.96 -10.75 -32.98
CA VAL A 642 18.93 -10.31 -33.98
C VAL A 642 20.19 -9.79 -33.31
N ARG A 643 20.02 -8.96 -32.26
CA ARG A 643 21.14 -8.35 -31.52
C ARG A 643 20.71 -7.87 -30.13
N THR A 644 21.69 -7.64 -29.28
CA THR A 644 21.55 -7.04 -27.96
C THR A 644 22.51 -5.87 -27.86
N ILE A 645 22.03 -4.73 -27.34
CA ILE A 645 22.81 -3.52 -27.11
C ILE A 645 22.90 -3.28 -25.61
N GLY A 646 24.13 -3.11 -25.13
CA GLY A 646 24.46 -2.79 -23.74
C GLY A 646 24.34 -3.96 -22.75
N GLU A 647 24.75 -3.66 -21.52
CA GLU A 647 24.80 -4.57 -20.38
C GLU A 647 24.70 -3.77 -19.06
N LEU A 648 24.56 -4.47 -17.93
CA LEU A 648 24.53 -3.81 -16.62
C LEU A 648 25.82 -3.04 -16.33
N GLY A 649 25.70 -1.74 -16.11
CA GLY A 649 26.82 -0.91 -15.66
C GLY A 649 26.56 0.58 -15.75
N GLU A 650 27.60 1.36 -15.48
CA GLU A 650 27.58 2.83 -15.48
C GLU A 650 28.47 3.44 -16.58
N GLY A 651 29.27 2.62 -17.26
CA GLY A 651 30.18 3.06 -18.31
C GLY A 651 29.50 3.33 -19.65
N ASP A 652 30.30 3.69 -20.64
CA ASP A 652 29.87 3.92 -22.02
C ASP A 652 29.19 2.67 -22.60
N GLY A 653 28.00 2.86 -23.16
CA GLY A 653 27.17 1.78 -23.73
C GLY A 653 26.56 0.82 -22.71
N GLN A 654 26.71 1.06 -21.40
CA GLN A 654 26.12 0.26 -20.32
C GLN A 654 24.88 0.94 -19.73
N PHE A 655 23.99 0.15 -19.11
CA PHE A 655 22.74 0.65 -18.54
C PHE A 655 22.48 0.17 -17.12
N ILE A 656 21.77 0.97 -16.32
CA ILE A 656 21.16 0.53 -15.06
C ILE A 656 19.69 0.17 -15.27
N TYR A 657 18.84 1.06 -15.78
CA TYR A 657 17.44 0.72 -16.06
C TYR A 657 17.00 1.39 -17.37
N PRO A 658 17.27 0.77 -18.54
CA PRO A 658 16.86 1.36 -19.81
C PRO A 658 15.32 1.40 -19.89
N THR A 659 14.78 2.51 -20.37
CA THR A 659 13.35 2.83 -20.33
C THR A 659 12.70 2.86 -21.69
N ASP A 660 13.33 3.49 -22.68
CA ASP A 660 12.75 3.65 -24.00
C ASP A 660 13.82 3.70 -25.09
N VAL A 661 13.43 3.34 -26.31
CA VAL A 661 14.28 3.36 -27.50
C VAL A 661 13.66 4.28 -28.55
N VAL A 662 14.48 5.04 -29.27
CA VAL A 662 14.03 5.80 -30.44
C VAL A 662 15.00 5.58 -31.59
N ILE A 663 14.45 5.32 -32.77
CA ILE A 663 15.22 5.13 -34.00
C ILE A 663 15.08 6.38 -34.88
N VAL A 664 16.20 7.01 -35.21
CA VAL A 664 16.25 8.01 -36.26
C VAL A 664 16.51 7.28 -37.58
N PRO A 665 15.61 7.35 -38.57
CA PRO A 665 15.80 6.69 -39.86
C PRO A 665 16.87 7.42 -40.69
N ALA A 666 17.63 6.65 -41.46
CA ALA A 666 18.53 7.16 -42.49
C ALA A 666 17.74 7.72 -43.67
N SER A 667 18.45 8.31 -44.64
CA SER A 667 17.85 8.93 -45.83
C SER A 667 17.06 7.97 -46.72
N ASP A 668 17.30 6.66 -46.59
CA ASP A 668 16.52 5.63 -47.30
C ASP A 668 15.15 5.36 -46.66
N GLY A 669 14.91 5.88 -45.45
CA GLY A 669 13.68 5.68 -44.67
C GLY A 669 13.48 4.27 -44.14
N VAL A 670 14.48 3.38 -44.29
CA VAL A 670 14.39 1.96 -43.92
C VAL A 670 15.45 1.61 -42.89
N THR A 671 16.69 2.04 -43.08
CA THR A 671 17.78 1.70 -42.16
C THR A 671 17.86 2.71 -41.01
N PRO A 672 18.27 2.29 -39.80
CA PRO A 672 18.59 3.23 -38.72
C PRO A 672 19.79 4.11 -39.09
N GLU A 673 19.70 5.42 -38.88
CA GLU A 673 20.84 6.34 -38.82
C GLU A 673 21.48 6.29 -37.42
N ARG A 674 20.64 6.37 -36.39
CA ARG A 674 21.06 6.47 -34.99
C ARG A 674 19.98 5.90 -34.07
N ILE A 675 20.41 5.25 -33.00
CA ILE A 675 19.54 4.64 -31.98
C ILE A 675 19.77 5.39 -30.67
N TYR A 676 18.70 5.87 -30.03
CA TYR A 676 18.76 6.49 -28.70
C TYR A 676 18.11 5.58 -27.68
N VAL A 677 18.73 5.48 -26.51
CA VAL A 677 18.22 4.72 -25.37
C VAL A 677 18.24 5.61 -24.14
N SER A 678 17.07 5.78 -23.51
CA SER A 678 16.97 6.46 -22.21
C SER A 678 17.15 5.46 -21.08
N GLU A 679 17.68 5.90 -19.95
CA GLU A 679 17.78 5.08 -18.74
C GLU A 679 17.59 5.89 -17.46
N TYR A 680 17.32 5.20 -16.35
CA TYR A 680 17.29 5.79 -15.01
C TYR A 680 17.93 4.87 -13.97
N GLY A 681 17.95 5.32 -12.71
CA GLY A 681 18.41 4.53 -11.56
C GLY A 681 19.78 4.92 -11.05
N GLY A 682 20.23 6.15 -11.34
CA GLY A 682 21.51 6.68 -10.90
C GLY A 682 22.39 7.20 -12.05
N ASN A 683 22.20 6.69 -13.27
CA ASN A 683 22.84 7.27 -14.47
C ASN A 683 22.00 8.40 -15.09
N ASP A 684 20.67 8.34 -14.95
CA ASP A 684 19.62 9.19 -15.55
C ASP A 684 20.10 10.01 -16.75
N ARG A 685 20.20 9.34 -17.91
CA ARG A 685 20.79 9.86 -19.14
C ARG A 685 20.12 9.30 -20.38
N VAL A 686 20.46 9.86 -21.54
CA VAL A 686 20.15 9.32 -22.86
C VAL A 686 21.46 8.97 -23.56
N SER A 687 21.58 7.74 -24.03
CA SER A 687 22.75 7.23 -24.76
C SER A 687 22.41 7.05 -26.24
N ALA A 688 23.31 7.50 -27.12
CA ALA A 688 23.21 7.38 -28.56
C ALA A 688 24.14 6.27 -29.07
N PHE A 689 23.65 5.50 -30.04
CA PHE A 689 24.35 4.41 -30.70
C PHE A 689 24.21 4.55 -32.22
N ASP A 690 25.15 3.99 -32.97
CA ASP A 690 25.02 3.89 -34.43
C ASP A 690 24.04 2.78 -34.84
N ALA A 691 23.89 2.60 -36.15
CA ALA A 691 23.00 1.60 -36.76
C ALA A 691 23.36 0.15 -36.39
N ASP A 692 24.63 -0.11 -36.05
CA ASP A 692 25.14 -1.42 -35.68
C ASP A 692 25.02 -1.69 -34.16
N GLY A 693 24.77 -0.64 -33.37
CA GLY A 693 24.62 -0.69 -31.92
C GLY A 693 25.90 -0.35 -31.17
N ALA A 694 26.91 0.23 -31.83
CA ALA A 694 28.10 0.74 -31.15
C ALA A 694 27.78 2.08 -30.48
N PHE A 695 28.28 2.26 -29.25
CA PHE A 695 28.07 3.48 -28.48
C PHE A 695 28.76 4.68 -29.15
N LEU A 696 28.07 5.81 -29.20
CA LEU A 696 28.57 7.07 -29.74
C LEU A 696 28.85 8.08 -28.63
N PHE A 697 27.83 8.42 -27.85
CA PHE A 697 27.91 9.38 -26.74
C PHE A 697 26.68 9.26 -25.84
N SER A 698 26.69 9.97 -24.70
CA SER A 698 25.51 10.13 -23.84
C SER A 698 25.39 11.57 -23.36
N PHE A 699 24.18 11.99 -23.03
CA PHE A 699 23.90 13.31 -22.45
C PHE A 699 22.83 13.20 -21.35
N GLY A 700 22.84 14.18 -20.45
CA GLY A 700 22.02 14.17 -19.25
C GLY A 700 22.72 13.49 -18.08
N HIS A 701 22.46 13.99 -16.86
CA HIS A 701 22.99 13.47 -15.62
C HIS A 701 21.91 13.40 -14.55
N ALA A 702 22.01 12.40 -13.67
CA ALA A 702 21.20 12.32 -12.47
C ALA A 702 21.41 13.55 -11.56
N PRO A 703 20.40 14.01 -10.80
CA PRO A 703 20.48 15.23 -10.00
C PRO A 703 21.62 15.25 -8.97
N ASP A 704 22.02 14.08 -8.47
CA ASP A 704 23.10 13.90 -7.50
C ASP A 704 24.50 13.78 -8.14
N ARG A 705 24.57 13.64 -9.46
CA ARG A 705 25.82 13.46 -10.23
C ARG A 705 26.14 14.62 -11.17
N ALA A 706 25.20 15.52 -11.39
CA ALA A 706 25.36 16.67 -12.27
C ALA A 706 26.31 17.74 -11.69
N ALA A 707 27.20 18.25 -12.54
CA ALA A 707 27.99 19.45 -12.25
C ALA A 707 27.23 20.73 -12.66
N ASP A 708 27.73 21.88 -12.21
CA ASP A 708 27.15 23.18 -12.59
C ASP A 708 27.18 23.37 -14.12
N GLY A 709 25.99 23.51 -14.71
CA GLY A 709 25.81 23.69 -16.16
C GLY A 709 25.42 22.42 -16.92
N ASP A 710 25.43 21.26 -16.26
CA ASP A 710 24.98 20.00 -16.88
C ASP A 710 23.46 19.99 -17.09
N VAL A 711 23.02 19.26 -18.11
CA VAL A 711 21.61 18.92 -18.27
C VAL A 711 21.26 17.89 -17.21
N VAL A 712 20.41 18.26 -16.25
CA VAL A 712 19.87 17.34 -15.26
C VAL A 712 18.62 16.65 -15.80
N LEU A 713 18.59 15.32 -15.74
CA LEU A 713 17.41 14.50 -16.04
C LEU A 713 17.03 13.70 -14.79
N SER A 714 15.73 13.57 -14.56
CA SER A 714 15.14 12.83 -13.45
C SER A 714 14.16 11.79 -13.99
N ARG A 715 14.68 10.58 -14.25
CA ARG A 715 13.96 9.48 -14.92
C ARG A 715 13.45 9.87 -16.31
N PRO A 716 14.34 9.98 -17.33
CA PRO A 716 13.92 10.15 -18.72
C PRO A 716 13.15 8.90 -19.17
N GLN A 717 11.82 8.98 -19.20
CA GLN A 717 10.96 7.79 -19.19
C GLN A 717 10.52 7.33 -20.58
N SER A 718 10.37 8.27 -21.52
CA SER A 718 10.03 7.99 -22.91
C SER A 718 10.59 9.07 -23.83
N MET A 719 10.81 8.74 -25.10
CA MET A 719 11.36 9.65 -26.10
C MET A 719 10.61 9.53 -27.41
N VAL A 720 10.62 10.60 -28.22
CA VAL A 720 10.18 10.55 -29.63
C VAL A 720 11.06 11.41 -30.53
N PHE A 721 11.18 11.01 -31.79
CA PHE A 721 11.90 11.75 -32.83
C PHE A 721 10.94 12.65 -33.63
N ASP A 722 11.17 13.96 -33.60
CA ASP A 722 10.49 14.92 -34.49
C ASP A 722 11.25 15.01 -35.81
N SER A 723 10.78 14.29 -36.82
CA SER A 723 11.40 14.25 -38.15
C SER A 723 11.34 15.59 -38.90
N ARG A 724 10.42 16.50 -38.55
CA ARG A 724 10.30 17.81 -39.20
C ARG A 724 11.36 18.79 -38.72
N ARG A 725 11.68 18.74 -37.42
CA ARG A 725 12.69 19.60 -36.79
C ARG A 725 14.06 18.92 -36.67
N ARG A 726 14.12 17.59 -36.87
CA ARG A 726 15.26 16.73 -36.54
C ARG A 726 15.71 16.91 -35.10
N GLU A 727 14.76 16.79 -34.19
CA GLU A 727 14.97 16.95 -32.75
C GLU A 727 14.52 15.69 -32.00
N LEU A 728 15.14 15.44 -30.85
CA LEU A 728 14.69 14.42 -29.90
C LEU A 728 13.89 15.09 -28.79
N ILE A 729 12.71 14.55 -28.48
CA ILE A 729 11.88 15.00 -27.37
C ILE A 729 11.92 13.93 -26.29
N VAL A 730 12.32 14.30 -25.08
CA VAL A 730 12.51 13.40 -23.95
C VAL A 730 11.54 13.76 -22.83
N ALA A 731 10.77 12.79 -22.34
CA ALA A 731 9.93 12.95 -21.17
C ALA A 731 10.75 12.81 -19.88
N ASP A 732 11.01 13.93 -19.21
CA ASP A 732 11.68 13.98 -17.92
C ASP A 732 10.62 13.82 -16.80
N ALA A 733 10.32 12.56 -16.47
CA ALA A 733 9.05 12.20 -15.87
C ALA A 733 8.90 12.66 -14.42
N VAL A 734 9.97 12.61 -13.64
CA VAL A 734 9.93 13.02 -12.21
C VAL A 734 9.88 14.54 -12.08
N ASP A 735 10.49 15.26 -13.01
CA ASP A 735 10.49 16.72 -13.07
C ASP A 735 9.32 17.30 -13.88
N HIS A 736 8.35 16.46 -14.26
CA HIS A 736 7.06 16.90 -14.79
C HIS A 736 7.15 17.75 -16.07
N ARG A 737 8.17 17.51 -16.90
CA ARG A 737 8.50 18.33 -18.06
C ARG A 737 8.94 17.48 -19.24
N LEU A 738 9.04 18.10 -20.42
CA LEU A 738 9.64 17.50 -21.61
C LEU A 738 10.85 18.33 -22.01
N GLY A 739 11.96 17.69 -22.38
CA GLY A 739 13.14 18.34 -22.93
C GLY A 739 13.22 18.15 -24.45
N ARG A 740 13.48 19.23 -25.18
CA ARG A 740 13.81 19.19 -26.60
C ARG A 740 15.33 19.24 -26.75
N PHE A 741 15.87 18.31 -27.51
CA PHE A 741 17.30 18.15 -27.72
C PHE A 741 17.62 18.12 -29.21
N THR A 742 18.80 18.62 -29.56
CA THR A 742 19.40 18.32 -30.86
C THR A 742 19.74 16.84 -30.91
N LEU A 743 19.95 16.30 -32.11
CA LEU A 743 20.43 14.92 -32.23
C LEU A 743 21.80 14.71 -31.57
N ASP A 744 22.61 15.75 -31.38
CA ASP A 744 23.92 15.62 -30.74
C ASP A 744 23.85 15.80 -29.20
N GLY A 745 22.65 15.84 -28.64
CA GLY A 745 22.39 15.84 -27.19
C GLY A 745 22.38 17.21 -26.53
N GLU A 746 22.41 18.30 -27.30
CA GLU A 746 22.33 19.65 -26.76
C GLU A 746 20.89 20.01 -26.43
N LEU A 747 20.64 20.53 -25.23
CA LEU A 747 19.32 20.99 -24.81
C LEU A 747 18.92 22.26 -25.58
N ILE A 748 17.81 22.19 -26.31
CA ILE A 748 17.20 23.30 -27.04
C ILE A 748 16.27 24.08 -26.10
N ALA A 749 15.32 23.39 -25.47
CA ALA A 749 14.31 24.00 -24.61
C ALA A 749 13.64 22.98 -23.70
N TRP A 750 13.17 23.46 -22.54
CA TRP A 750 12.22 22.74 -21.71
C TRP A 750 10.79 23.15 -22.06
N ILE A 751 9.88 22.18 -22.06
CA ILE A 751 8.44 22.38 -22.17
C ILE A 751 7.80 21.90 -20.86
N GLY A 752 7.00 22.78 -20.25
CA GLY A 752 6.60 22.62 -18.87
C GLY A 752 7.69 23.11 -17.91
N LEU A 753 7.32 23.31 -16.64
CA LEU A 753 8.16 23.97 -15.66
C LEU A 753 8.35 23.07 -14.43
N ALA A 754 9.61 22.88 -14.03
CA ALA A 754 9.98 22.09 -12.86
C ALA A 754 9.55 22.74 -11.53
N ASP A 755 9.38 24.08 -11.51
CA ASP A 755 9.00 24.89 -10.34
C ASP A 755 7.49 25.15 -10.22
N GLN A 756 6.70 24.75 -11.23
CA GLN A 756 5.24 24.86 -11.16
C GLN A 756 4.61 23.64 -10.49
N THR A 757 3.48 23.86 -9.82
CA THR A 757 2.71 22.75 -9.22
C THR A 757 2.24 21.83 -10.35
N PRO A 758 2.58 20.52 -10.35
CA PRO A 758 2.21 19.62 -11.43
C PRO A 758 0.70 19.60 -11.69
N GLY A 759 0.32 19.91 -12.92
CA GLY A 759 -1.05 19.73 -13.40
C GLY A 759 -2.00 20.89 -13.15
N VAL A 760 -1.61 22.11 -13.49
CA VAL A 760 -2.59 23.18 -13.79
C VAL A 760 -2.29 23.81 -15.14
N GLY A 761 -3.15 23.57 -16.14
CA GLY A 761 -3.06 24.15 -17.48
C GLY A 761 -2.33 23.31 -18.53
N ALA A 762 -2.53 23.69 -19.79
CA ALA A 762 -1.83 23.18 -20.96
C ALA A 762 -0.30 23.33 -20.79
N GLY A 763 0.45 22.22 -20.89
CA GLY A 763 1.91 22.22 -20.69
C GLY A 763 2.37 21.96 -19.25
N ALA A 764 1.46 21.80 -18.27
CA ALA A 764 1.78 21.37 -16.91
C ALA A 764 1.55 19.84 -16.78
N PHE A 765 2.59 19.05 -16.97
CA PHE A 765 2.48 17.59 -16.99
C PHE A 765 2.48 16.97 -15.59
N ARG A 766 1.89 15.78 -15.45
CA ARG A 766 1.94 14.96 -14.24
C ARG A 766 2.48 13.56 -14.57
N TYR A 767 3.80 13.41 -14.42
CA TYR A 767 4.54 12.20 -14.79
C TYR A 767 4.27 11.81 -16.26
N PRO A 768 4.80 12.59 -17.23
CA PRO A 768 4.71 12.21 -18.64
C PRO A 768 5.48 10.90 -18.84
N TYR A 769 4.77 9.83 -19.22
CA TYR A 769 5.35 8.48 -19.29
C TYR A 769 5.40 7.92 -20.71
N GLY A 770 4.45 8.31 -21.56
CA GLY A 770 4.42 7.91 -22.96
C GLY A 770 4.31 9.12 -23.87
N LEU A 771 5.10 9.12 -24.94
CA LEU A 771 5.08 10.16 -25.97
C LEU A 771 4.74 9.53 -27.33
N ALA A 772 3.98 10.24 -28.15
CA ALA A 772 3.78 9.87 -29.56
C ALA A 772 3.74 11.12 -30.43
N MET A 773 4.55 11.13 -31.49
CA MET A 773 4.46 12.13 -32.55
C MET A 773 3.21 11.91 -33.38
N ARG A 774 2.45 12.97 -33.61
CA ARG A 774 1.28 12.97 -34.50
C ARG A 774 1.67 13.47 -35.89
N GLU A 775 0.89 13.09 -36.89
CA GLU A 775 1.11 13.53 -38.29
C GLU A 775 1.03 15.04 -38.47
N ASP A 776 0.33 15.77 -37.59
CA ASP A 776 0.28 17.24 -37.62
C ASP A 776 1.53 17.90 -37.00
N GLY A 777 2.46 17.12 -36.45
CA GLY A 777 3.70 17.60 -35.80
C GLY A 777 3.52 17.98 -34.33
N SER A 778 2.34 17.74 -33.75
CA SER A 778 2.11 17.85 -32.31
C SER A 778 2.48 16.55 -31.58
N VAL A 779 2.69 16.63 -30.27
CA VAL A 779 3.04 15.48 -29.43
C VAL A 779 1.85 15.12 -28.55
N ALA A 780 1.44 13.84 -28.56
CA ALA A 780 0.54 13.28 -27.56
C ALA A 780 1.37 12.80 -26.35
N VAL A 781 0.91 13.14 -25.16
CA VAL A 781 1.59 12.88 -23.88
C VAL A 781 0.64 12.10 -22.96
N ALA A 782 0.96 10.85 -22.67
CA ALA A 782 0.28 10.05 -21.66
C ALA A 782 0.80 10.40 -20.26
N GLU A 783 -0.05 10.97 -19.42
CA GLU A 783 0.29 11.38 -18.07
C GLU A 783 -0.08 10.30 -17.06
N TYR A 784 0.93 9.54 -16.61
CA TYR A 784 0.74 8.45 -15.67
C TYR A 784 0.06 8.92 -14.37
N GLY A 785 0.51 10.04 -13.80
CA GLY A 785 -0.06 10.55 -12.55
C GLY A 785 -1.26 11.47 -12.77
N GLY A 786 -1.45 11.99 -13.98
CA GLY A 786 -2.59 12.83 -14.36
C GLY A 786 -3.83 12.02 -14.73
N CYS A 787 -3.68 10.73 -15.07
CA CYS A 787 -4.72 9.89 -15.63
C CYS A 787 -5.43 10.56 -16.82
N ARG A 788 -4.64 11.21 -17.67
CA ARG A 788 -5.10 12.01 -18.82
C ARG A 788 -4.09 11.94 -19.95
N VAL A 789 -4.50 12.38 -21.12
CA VAL A 789 -3.63 12.59 -22.29
C VAL A 789 -3.66 14.05 -22.67
N GLN A 790 -2.48 14.66 -22.80
CA GLN A 790 -2.34 16.01 -23.35
C GLN A 790 -1.82 15.97 -24.78
N ILE A 791 -2.25 16.91 -25.59
CA ILE A 791 -1.65 17.18 -26.91
C ILE A 791 -1.01 18.55 -26.82
N ILE A 792 0.23 18.67 -27.28
CA ILE A 792 0.99 19.92 -27.24
C ILE A 792 1.68 20.19 -28.58
N ASP A 793 1.92 21.46 -28.88
CA ASP A 793 2.89 21.86 -29.90
C ASP A 793 4.30 21.84 -29.30
N PRO A 794 5.23 21.01 -29.79
CA PRO A 794 6.57 20.95 -29.24
C PRO A 794 7.42 22.21 -29.56
N GLY A 795 7.10 22.92 -30.63
CA GLY A 795 7.79 24.15 -31.04
C GLY A 795 7.54 25.31 -30.10
N THR A 796 6.27 25.53 -29.73
CA THR A 796 5.84 26.64 -28.86
C THR A 796 5.67 26.24 -27.40
N GLY A 797 5.49 24.95 -27.11
CA GLY A 797 5.12 24.43 -25.79
C GLY A 797 3.63 24.60 -25.45
N GLU A 798 2.81 25.10 -26.38
CA GLU A 798 1.38 25.33 -26.18
C GLU A 798 0.61 24.02 -26.11
N GLY A 799 -0.26 23.84 -25.11
CA GLY A 799 -1.16 22.69 -25.05
C GLY A 799 -2.40 22.89 -25.94
N LEU A 800 -2.58 21.97 -26.87
CA LEU A 800 -3.62 21.94 -27.89
C LEU A 800 -4.89 21.20 -27.43
N GLY A 801 -4.81 20.43 -26.33
CA GLY A 801 -5.97 19.75 -25.75
C GLY A 801 -5.59 18.83 -24.59
N ILE A 802 -6.56 18.62 -23.68
CA ILE A 802 -6.44 17.70 -22.54
C ILE A 802 -7.63 16.76 -22.59
N TYR A 803 -7.40 15.45 -22.50
CA TYR A 803 -8.43 14.43 -22.64
C TYR A 803 -8.36 13.41 -21.51
N GLY A 804 -9.52 12.97 -21.06
CA GLY A 804 -9.67 11.89 -20.09
C GLY A 804 -9.62 12.36 -18.64
N THR A 805 -10.17 11.51 -17.78
CA THR A 805 -10.21 11.71 -16.32
C THR A 805 -9.90 10.42 -15.61
N ALA A 806 -9.45 10.51 -14.36
CA ALA A 806 -9.18 9.33 -13.54
C ALA A 806 -10.42 8.46 -13.32
N GLY A 807 -10.30 7.16 -13.60
CA GLY A 807 -11.34 6.17 -13.32
C GLY A 807 -11.29 4.99 -14.29
N ARG A 808 -12.21 4.02 -14.13
CA ARG A 808 -12.26 2.83 -15.00
C ARG A 808 -13.52 2.72 -15.86
N GLY A 809 -14.35 3.76 -15.85
CA GLY A 809 -15.49 3.87 -16.76
C GLY A 809 -15.05 4.07 -18.22
N GLU A 810 -16.02 4.20 -19.11
CA GLU A 810 -15.78 4.52 -20.51
C GLU A 810 -15.11 5.91 -20.64
N GLY A 811 -14.03 5.99 -21.42
CA GLY A 811 -13.24 7.22 -21.60
C GLY A 811 -12.46 7.70 -20.38
N GLN A 812 -12.47 6.96 -19.27
CA GLN A 812 -11.66 7.22 -18.09
C GLN A 812 -10.37 6.38 -18.13
N LEU A 813 -9.30 6.91 -17.52
CA LEU A 813 -7.98 6.30 -17.51
C LEU A 813 -7.52 6.02 -16.07
N VAL A 814 -6.76 4.94 -15.89
CA VAL A 814 -5.98 4.66 -14.68
C VAL A 814 -4.55 4.35 -15.08
N SER A 815 -3.62 5.18 -14.60
CA SER A 815 -2.19 4.96 -14.81
C SER A 815 -1.85 4.74 -16.29
N PRO A 816 -2.12 5.68 -17.21
CA PRO A 816 -1.80 5.46 -18.61
C PRO A 816 -0.28 5.47 -18.80
N TRP A 817 0.30 4.36 -19.26
CA TRP A 817 1.77 4.25 -19.42
C TRP A 817 2.26 4.70 -20.80
N GLY A 818 1.48 4.44 -21.85
CA GLY A 818 1.93 4.59 -23.22
C GLY A 818 0.83 5.15 -24.10
N VAL A 819 1.24 5.79 -25.19
CA VAL A 819 0.35 6.26 -26.25
C VAL A 819 1.03 6.01 -27.59
N ALA A 820 0.26 5.60 -28.59
CA ALA A 820 0.69 5.53 -29.99
C ALA A 820 -0.27 6.36 -30.85
N ALA A 821 0.23 6.93 -31.95
CA ALA A 821 -0.55 7.74 -32.87
C ALA A 821 -0.55 7.11 -34.27
N VAL A 822 -1.73 6.92 -34.86
CA VAL A 822 -1.85 6.44 -36.25
C VAL A 822 -2.92 7.26 -36.96
N GLY A 823 -2.53 7.97 -38.02
CA GLY A 823 -3.39 8.93 -38.68
C GLY A 823 -3.85 10.03 -37.71
N ARG A 824 -5.17 10.12 -37.52
CA ARG A 824 -5.79 11.06 -36.57
C ARG A 824 -6.13 10.44 -35.22
N ASP A 825 -5.95 9.14 -35.07
CA ASP A 825 -6.38 8.40 -33.89
C ASP A 825 -5.20 8.21 -32.92
N LEU A 826 -5.51 8.24 -31.63
CA LEU A 826 -4.59 7.92 -30.55
C LEU A 826 -5.01 6.60 -29.91
N PHE A 827 -4.03 5.77 -29.61
CA PHE A 827 -4.15 4.50 -28.90
C PHE A 827 -3.46 4.64 -27.55
N VAL A 828 -4.24 4.68 -26.49
CA VAL A 828 -3.74 4.91 -25.13
C VAL A 828 -3.75 3.59 -24.38
N LEU A 829 -2.61 3.23 -23.79
CA LEU A 829 -2.56 2.15 -22.82
C LEU A 829 -3.20 2.63 -21.52
N ASP A 830 -4.41 2.17 -21.24
CA ASP A 830 -5.07 2.35 -19.96
C ASP A 830 -4.64 1.20 -19.03
N SER A 831 -3.37 1.25 -18.62
CA SER A 831 -2.65 0.12 -18.03
C SER A 831 -3.28 -0.40 -16.76
N GLY A 832 -3.77 0.48 -15.88
CA GLY A 832 -4.44 0.09 -14.65
C GLY A 832 -5.74 -0.68 -14.90
N ASN A 833 -6.32 -0.54 -16.09
CA ASN A 833 -7.54 -1.23 -16.52
C ASN A 833 -7.27 -2.39 -17.48
N ASN A 834 -6.00 -2.72 -17.75
CA ASN A 834 -5.58 -3.81 -18.63
C ASN A 834 -6.12 -3.70 -20.07
N ARG A 835 -6.30 -2.49 -20.58
CA ARG A 835 -6.92 -2.25 -21.90
C ARG A 835 -6.21 -1.18 -22.72
N VAL A 836 -6.52 -1.13 -24.00
CA VAL A 836 -6.16 -0.05 -24.94
C VAL A 836 -7.43 0.70 -25.33
N ILE A 837 -7.37 2.03 -25.30
CA ILE A 837 -8.45 2.90 -25.75
C ILE A 837 -8.01 3.60 -27.04
N ARG A 838 -8.81 3.46 -28.09
CA ARG A 838 -8.68 4.23 -29.33
C ARG A 838 -9.66 5.39 -29.31
N PHE A 839 -9.16 6.60 -29.53
CA PHE A 839 -10.01 7.78 -29.69
C PHE A 839 -9.43 8.78 -30.68
N ARG A 840 -10.28 9.67 -31.15
CA ARG A 840 -9.88 10.77 -32.03
C ARG A 840 -9.99 12.09 -31.26
N PRO A 841 -8.88 12.77 -30.97
CA PRO A 841 -8.95 14.08 -30.33
C PRO A 841 -9.43 15.14 -31.31
N GLU A 842 -10.46 15.88 -30.92
CA GLU A 842 -10.93 17.06 -31.65
C GLU A 842 -10.12 18.29 -31.23
N ARG A 843 -9.72 19.16 -32.17
CA ARG A 843 -9.08 20.44 -31.81
C ARG A 843 -10.05 21.23 -30.92
N ALA A 844 -9.63 21.55 -29.70
CA ALA A 844 -10.38 22.50 -28.89
C ALA A 844 -10.39 23.85 -29.63
N SER A 845 -11.56 24.28 -30.13
CA SER A 845 -11.68 25.66 -30.60
C SER A 845 -11.52 26.57 -29.40
N VAL A 846 -10.45 27.35 -29.37
CA VAL A 846 -10.25 28.41 -28.38
C VAL A 846 -11.37 29.42 -28.57
N SER A 847 -12.48 29.26 -27.84
CA SER A 847 -13.52 30.29 -27.76
C SER A 847 -13.00 31.40 -26.86
N SER A 848 -12.64 32.53 -27.46
CA SER A 848 -12.21 33.76 -26.81
C SER A 848 -13.35 34.50 -26.09
N GLU A 849 -14.19 33.79 -25.33
CA GLU A 849 -15.27 34.41 -24.54
C GLU A 849 -15.26 33.83 -23.11
N GLY A 850 -14.70 34.61 -22.18
CA GLY A 850 -14.66 34.21 -20.77
C GLY A 850 -13.99 35.18 -19.81
N THR A 851 -13.63 36.42 -20.20
CA THR A 851 -13.23 37.46 -19.25
C THR A 851 -14.38 38.44 -19.03
N GLY A 852 -15.41 37.97 -18.31
CA GLY A 852 -16.47 38.80 -17.76
C GLY A 852 -16.37 38.80 -16.24
N VAL A 853 -15.44 39.57 -15.68
CA VAL A 853 -15.41 39.87 -14.25
C VAL A 853 -16.62 40.74 -13.95
N ALA A 854 -17.71 40.13 -13.47
CA ALA A 854 -18.81 40.86 -12.85
C ALA A 854 -18.45 41.11 -11.39
N SER A 855 -17.96 42.31 -11.11
CA SER A 855 -17.93 42.89 -9.76
C SER A 855 -19.36 42.96 -9.20
N ARG A 856 -19.61 42.32 -8.06
CA ARG A 856 -20.48 42.81 -6.99
C ARG A 856 -20.28 42.05 -5.69
#